data_AF-A0A8C9U861-F1
#
_entry.id   AF-A0A8C9U861-F1
#
_cell.length_a   1.000
_cell.length_b   1.000
_cell.length_c   1.000
_cell.angle_alpha   90.00
_cell.angle_beta   90.00
_cell.angle_gamma   90.00
#
_symmetry.space_group_name_H-M   'P 1'
#
loop_
_entity.id
_entity.type
_entity.pdbx_description
1 polymer ?
#
loop_
_entity_poly.entity_id
_entity_poly.type
_entity_poly.pdbx_seq_one_letter_code
_entity_poly.pdbx_strand_id
1 'polypeptide(L)'
;QLPLLDTLRITICKICMSLNTLEELLPAMCSDCFCSKAFCLPPVFENPVCKVYRFQTVDNDWMTVREQMTECTLSFSIPRQLLALYVQEDMGSIEELKNLGELSPHWDNLRKEVIAHYGQVISSYQETLGELTKLTGPSFKPSCCKGQKYLEFVPINLHTQRMHDGGNAFYDVITVGAPAAHFQGFKNGGLQRLLSRYETEKKNFSTAYQCIYFSPGDTSKAREVLANIGQLQPLILVLADRLLEAAQHGCLDPLKEALQTLSDKVRPHPPHSHPVSVIKGIGRFKNDGSIVKPRVCGLITLHRVHWNSLWRKASAINKCKCKLKTLLCSSSLCIPGEWQEKLYPLVITLKDCVAEVVDHATKSMAFVLLQEAACSIPQGLLLKQRRDVVFSQALAALTCGFVMKLYAGLEDKGFLQQLHTVGLVAQFESLLSTYSEEIGMLEDMEVGISDLQRVTFRITEAESQDPAHLQPVVSGRRDHYTVEVPLPHETFEALPDEIREGKPLQVYPVLFNVGINEQQTIAERFGDISLQERINQKNFEILDGYYKSLSDKVPLECLPCSQTQTDLKELLETLGQNVVTKKRKNVEILWLAGTICRRLNGIRFTSCKSAKDRTSMSVTLEQCALLRDEHHLNKDYFIRALDCMRREGCRIENVQKNIRCRKYAFNMLQLMAFPKCYRPPEGTYGRVDS
;
A
#
# COMPACT_ATOMS: atom_id res chain seq x y z
N GLN A 1 -23.30 10.72 -51.45
CA GLN A 1 -21.88 10.94 -51.13
C GLN A 1 -21.20 9.72 -50.43
N LEU A 2 -21.85 8.56 -50.27
CA LEU A 2 -21.23 7.37 -49.67
C LEU A 2 -20.23 6.56 -50.55
N PRO A 3 -20.23 6.56 -51.90
CA PRO A 3 -19.30 5.69 -52.66
C PRO A 3 -17.85 6.20 -52.75
N LEU A 4 -17.62 7.47 -52.42
CA LEU A 4 -16.29 8.11 -52.49
C LEU A 4 -15.42 7.78 -51.27
N LEU A 5 -16.01 7.45 -50.12
CA LEU A 5 -15.29 7.12 -48.89
C LEU A 5 -14.66 5.72 -48.92
N ASP A 6 -15.34 4.73 -49.51
CA ASP A 6 -14.78 3.38 -49.64
C ASP A 6 -13.67 3.32 -50.68
N THR A 7 -13.78 4.12 -51.74
CA THR A 7 -12.73 4.24 -52.76
C THR A 7 -11.51 4.99 -52.20
N LEU A 8 -11.70 6.00 -51.33
CA LEU A 8 -10.60 6.66 -50.61
C LEU A 8 -9.92 5.71 -49.59
N ARG A 9 -10.69 4.92 -48.85
CA ARG A 9 -10.18 3.93 -47.87
C ARG A 9 -9.30 2.87 -48.53
N ILE A 10 -9.72 2.33 -49.67
CA ILE A 10 -8.96 1.32 -50.41
C ILE A 10 -7.68 1.93 -51.03
N THR A 11 -7.75 3.20 -51.45
CA THR A 11 -6.60 3.90 -52.05
C THR A 11 -5.55 4.29 -51.00
N ILE A 12 -5.97 4.73 -49.81
CA ILE A 12 -5.07 5.03 -48.68
C ILE A 12 -4.38 3.75 -48.18
N CYS A 13 -5.11 2.63 -48.06
CA CYS A 13 -4.50 1.34 -47.72
C CYS A 13 -3.49 0.85 -48.76
N LYS A 14 -3.70 1.13 -50.06
CA LYS A 14 -2.75 0.75 -51.11
C LYS A 14 -1.51 1.64 -51.16
N ILE A 15 -1.63 2.94 -50.86
CA ILE A 15 -0.50 3.87 -50.80
C ILE A 15 0.38 3.59 -49.57
N CYS A 16 -0.21 3.19 -48.43
CA CYS A 16 0.55 2.83 -47.22
C CYS A 16 1.36 1.53 -47.35
N MET A 17 1.01 0.61 -48.26
CA MET A 17 1.79 -0.62 -48.49
C MET A 17 3.01 -0.41 -49.40
N SER A 18 3.19 0.74 -50.04
CA SER A 18 4.26 0.96 -51.03
C SER A 18 5.34 1.97 -50.63
N LEU A 19 5.34 2.50 -49.40
CA LEU A 19 6.34 3.49 -48.96
C LEU A 19 7.07 3.02 -47.70
N ASN A 20 8.37 2.75 -47.86
CA ASN A 20 9.35 2.32 -46.84
C ASN A 20 9.73 3.41 -45.83
N THR A 21 8.77 4.22 -45.38
CA THR A 21 8.99 5.29 -44.41
C THR A 21 7.83 5.25 -43.40
N LEU A 22 7.90 4.29 -42.49
CA LEU A 22 6.87 3.99 -41.49
C LEU A 22 7.37 4.25 -40.05
N GLU A 23 8.49 4.96 -39.86
CA GLU A 23 8.99 5.27 -38.51
C GLU A 23 8.46 6.60 -37.93
N GLU A 24 7.96 7.53 -38.74
CA GLU A 24 7.54 8.86 -38.25
C GLU A 24 6.01 9.06 -38.16
N LEU A 25 5.18 8.17 -38.74
CA LEU A 25 3.71 8.31 -38.76
C LEU A 25 2.97 7.38 -37.77
N LEU A 26 3.66 6.42 -37.16
CA LEU A 26 3.08 5.45 -36.22
C LEU A 26 2.54 6.06 -34.90
N PRO A 27 3.14 7.12 -34.31
CA PRO A 27 2.61 7.70 -33.07
C PRO A 27 1.27 8.44 -33.28
N ALA A 28 1.06 9.07 -34.43
CA ALA A 28 -0.12 9.89 -34.70
C ALA A 28 -1.34 9.08 -35.16
N MET A 29 -1.14 7.91 -35.77
CA MET A 29 -2.25 7.05 -36.23
C MET A 29 -2.76 6.05 -35.19
N CYS A 30 -2.00 5.80 -34.10
CA CYS A 30 -2.44 4.93 -33.01
C CYS A 30 -3.53 5.58 -32.14
N SER A 31 -3.68 6.91 -32.20
CA SER A 31 -4.67 7.69 -31.44
C SER A 31 -6.07 7.63 -32.05
N ASP A 32 -6.19 7.71 -33.38
CA ASP A 32 -7.45 8.10 -34.03
C ASP A 32 -8.04 7.10 -35.04
N CYS A 33 -7.42 5.94 -35.28
CA CYS A 33 -7.97 4.95 -36.21
C CYS A 33 -8.02 3.55 -35.58
N PHE A 34 -9.24 3.15 -35.19
CA PHE A 34 -9.65 1.84 -34.64
C PHE A 34 -9.38 1.58 -33.13
N CYS A 35 -9.73 2.52 -32.25
CA CYS A 35 -9.88 2.24 -30.82
C CYS A 35 -11.37 2.18 -30.44
N SER A 36 -11.88 0.99 -30.11
CA SER A 36 -12.97 0.92 -29.14
C SER A 36 -12.48 1.54 -27.82
N LYS A 37 -13.37 2.08 -26.98
CA LYS A 37 -13.02 2.67 -25.67
C LYS A 37 -12.11 1.76 -24.82
N ALA A 38 -12.14 0.44 -25.05
CA ALA A 38 -11.29 -0.57 -24.39
C ALA A 38 -9.77 -0.45 -24.63
N PHE A 39 -9.33 0.28 -25.66
CA PHE A 39 -7.90 0.45 -25.96
C PHE A 39 -7.29 1.76 -25.41
N CYS A 40 -8.10 2.69 -24.92
CA CYS A 40 -7.59 3.93 -24.32
C CYS A 40 -6.93 3.60 -22.98
N LEU A 41 -5.60 3.74 -22.93
CA LEU A 41 -4.86 3.62 -21.68
C LEU A 41 -5.20 4.77 -20.73
N PRO A 42 -5.22 4.51 -19.42
CA PRO A 42 -5.32 5.57 -18.43
C PRO A 42 -4.21 6.63 -18.60
N PRO A 43 -4.44 7.90 -18.24
CA PRO A 43 -3.48 9.01 -18.43
C PRO A 43 -2.14 8.84 -17.72
N VAL A 44 -2.02 7.88 -16.80
CA VAL A 44 -0.79 7.57 -16.06
C VAL A 44 0.17 6.67 -16.84
N PHE A 45 -0.22 6.20 -18.04
CA PHE A 45 0.59 5.31 -18.86
C PHE A 45 1.10 5.99 -20.13
N GLU A 46 2.40 5.86 -20.36
CA GLU A 46 3.10 6.60 -21.40
C GLU A 46 4.11 5.70 -22.14
N ASN A 47 4.66 6.23 -23.23
CA ASN A 47 5.74 5.61 -24.01
C ASN A 47 5.45 4.15 -24.41
N PRO A 48 4.30 3.85 -25.04
CA PRO A 48 3.93 2.49 -25.37
C PRO A 48 4.88 1.88 -26.40
N VAL A 49 5.26 0.63 -26.15
CA VAL A 49 5.95 -0.23 -27.11
C VAL A 49 4.98 -1.32 -27.52
N CYS A 50 4.65 -1.38 -28.80
CA CYS A 50 3.67 -2.32 -29.34
C CYS A 50 4.31 -3.29 -30.33
N LYS A 51 3.94 -4.57 -30.24
CA LYS A 51 4.33 -5.63 -31.18
C LYS A 51 3.10 -6.44 -31.56
N VAL A 52 3.04 -6.89 -32.80
CA VAL A 52 1.93 -7.70 -33.31
C VAL A 52 2.49 -8.99 -33.89
N TYR A 53 1.86 -10.10 -33.54
CA TYR A 53 2.23 -11.44 -33.95
C TYR A 53 1.08 -12.10 -34.68
N ARG A 54 1.42 -13.08 -35.52
CA ARG A 54 0.46 -14.01 -36.09
C ARG A 54 0.89 -15.42 -35.76
N PHE A 55 0.00 -16.17 -35.11
CA PHE A 55 0.25 -17.57 -34.75
C PHE A 55 -0.83 -18.47 -35.34
N GLN A 56 -0.49 -19.74 -35.54
CA GLN A 56 -1.44 -20.74 -36.00
C GLN A 56 -2.25 -21.31 -34.84
N THR A 57 -3.56 -21.38 -35.03
CA THR A 57 -4.50 -22.05 -34.14
C THR A 57 -4.51 -23.56 -34.40
N VAL A 58 -5.16 -24.33 -33.53
CA VAL A 58 -5.39 -25.78 -33.74
C VAL A 58 -6.17 -26.10 -35.02
N ASP A 59 -7.02 -25.19 -35.47
CA ASP A 59 -7.83 -25.33 -36.68
C ASP A 59 -7.08 -24.92 -37.97
N ASN A 60 -5.78 -24.61 -37.84
CA ASN A 60 -4.92 -24.06 -38.90
C ASN A 60 -5.31 -22.65 -39.39
N ASP A 61 -6.20 -21.97 -38.67
CA ASP A 61 -6.47 -20.55 -38.86
C ASP A 61 -5.38 -19.68 -38.19
N TRP A 62 -5.35 -18.40 -38.55
CA TRP A 62 -4.40 -17.42 -37.99
C TRP A 62 -5.03 -16.57 -36.91
N MET A 63 -4.47 -16.59 -35.70
CA MET A 63 -4.77 -15.60 -34.65
C MET A 63 -3.83 -14.41 -34.76
N THR A 64 -4.30 -13.21 -34.41
CA THR A 64 -3.48 -11.99 -34.37
C THR A 64 -3.32 -11.53 -32.94
N VAL A 65 -2.12 -11.60 -32.39
CA VAL A 65 -1.85 -11.23 -30.99
C VAL A 65 -1.14 -9.88 -30.96
N ARG A 66 -1.64 -8.93 -30.16
CA ARG A 66 -0.98 -7.65 -29.89
C ARG A 66 -0.40 -7.68 -28.49
N GLU A 67 0.90 -7.44 -28.38
CA GLU A 67 1.60 -7.21 -27.12
C GLU A 67 1.93 -5.73 -26.99
N GLN A 68 1.69 -5.17 -25.80
CA GLN A 68 1.98 -3.78 -25.49
C GLN A 68 2.66 -3.67 -24.13
N MET A 69 3.73 -2.89 -24.06
CA MET A 69 4.40 -2.54 -22.81
C MET A 69 4.38 -1.03 -22.63
N THR A 70 3.96 -0.53 -21.47
CA THR A 70 3.94 0.92 -21.18
C THR A 70 4.68 1.26 -19.90
N GLU A 71 5.24 2.47 -19.88
CA GLU A 71 5.80 3.07 -18.67
C GLU A 71 4.65 3.66 -17.83
N CYS A 72 4.88 3.83 -16.52
CA CYS A 72 3.86 4.31 -15.59
C CYS A 72 4.39 5.49 -14.78
N THR A 73 3.78 6.67 -14.94
CA THR A 73 4.18 7.92 -14.26
C THR A 73 4.13 7.78 -12.73
N LEU A 74 3.31 6.85 -12.22
CA LEU A 74 3.19 6.50 -10.80
C LEU A 74 4.49 5.95 -10.21
N SER A 75 5.42 5.50 -11.05
CA SER A 75 6.78 5.15 -10.63
C SER A 75 7.44 6.33 -9.89
N PHE A 76 7.13 7.57 -10.23
CA PHE A 76 7.72 8.75 -9.58
C PHE A 76 6.70 9.58 -8.79
N SER A 77 5.44 9.67 -9.22
CA SER A 77 4.46 10.50 -8.50
C SER A 77 4.14 9.93 -7.11
N ILE A 78 3.96 8.61 -6.98
CA ILE A 78 3.66 7.97 -5.68
C ILE A 78 4.82 8.14 -4.68
N PRO A 79 6.10 7.86 -5.03
CA PRO A 79 7.22 8.14 -4.14
C PRO A 79 7.32 9.61 -3.69
N ARG A 80 7.06 10.58 -4.57
CA ARG A 80 7.07 12.00 -4.21
C ARG A 80 6.01 12.33 -3.16
N GLN A 81 4.79 11.83 -3.36
CA GLN A 81 3.68 12.02 -2.43
C GLN A 81 3.97 11.38 -1.07
N LEU A 82 4.46 10.13 -1.06
CA LEU A 82 4.83 9.43 0.19
C LEU A 82 5.95 10.14 0.94
N LEU A 83 7.01 10.60 0.26
CA LEU A 83 8.08 11.37 0.90
C LEU A 83 7.56 12.64 1.57
N ALA A 84 6.63 13.35 0.93
CA ALA A 84 5.98 14.53 1.54
C ALA A 84 5.17 14.14 2.80
N LEU A 85 4.39 13.06 2.73
CA LEU A 85 3.64 12.54 3.89
C LEU A 85 4.55 12.09 5.03
N TYR A 86 5.67 11.42 4.72
CA TYR A 86 6.66 11.00 5.70
C TYR A 86 7.29 12.19 6.43
N VAL A 87 7.67 13.24 5.68
CA VAL A 87 8.20 14.49 6.24
C VAL A 87 7.17 15.15 7.13
N GLN A 88 5.91 15.26 6.68
CA GLN A 88 4.83 15.85 7.46
C GLN A 88 4.58 15.09 8.77
N GLU A 89 4.52 13.75 8.72
CA GLU A 89 4.32 12.91 9.90
C GLU A 89 5.48 13.03 10.91
N ASP A 90 6.71 13.04 10.42
CA ASP A 90 7.91 13.11 11.28
C ASP A 90 8.10 14.53 11.86
N MET A 91 7.74 15.59 11.11
CA MET A 91 7.68 16.95 11.64
C MET A 91 6.62 17.11 12.74
N GLY A 92 5.44 16.50 12.55
CA GLY A 92 4.40 16.46 13.58
C GLY A 92 4.89 15.78 14.86
N SER A 93 5.64 14.68 14.71
CA SER A 93 6.25 13.97 15.84
C SER A 93 7.28 14.84 16.60
N ILE A 94 8.10 15.62 15.89
CA ILE A 94 9.01 16.59 16.53
C ILE A 94 8.22 17.64 17.31
N GLU A 95 7.13 18.15 16.76
CA GLU A 95 6.31 19.19 17.39
C GLU A 95 5.64 18.67 18.66
N GLU A 96 5.11 17.44 18.64
CA GLU A 96 4.59 16.76 19.83
C GLU A 96 5.66 16.65 20.93
N LEU A 97 6.90 16.30 20.57
CA LEU A 97 8.01 16.21 21.52
C LEU A 97 8.43 17.57 22.10
N LYS A 98 8.41 18.65 21.29
CA LYS A 98 8.68 20.01 21.76
C LYS A 98 7.62 20.49 22.75
N ASN A 99 6.35 20.15 22.49
CA ASN A 99 5.21 20.52 23.33
C ASN A 99 5.12 19.78 24.68
N LEU A 100 6.09 18.89 24.98
CA LEU A 100 6.24 18.26 26.30
C LEU A 100 6.50 19.22 27.45
N GLY A 101 6.88 20.47 27.17
CA GLY A 101 7.20 21.47 28.20
C GLY A 101 8.53 21.17 28.89
N GLU A 102 8.63 21.56 30.17
CA GLU A 102 9.84 21.38 30.97
C GLU A 102 9.99 19.92 31.43
N LEU A 103 11.13 19.33 31.08
CA LEU A 103 11.52 17.99 31.46
C LEU A 103 12.77 18.06 32.36
N SER A 104 13.02 17.02 33.15
CA SER A 104 14.30 16.95 33.89
C SER A 104 15.49 16.87 32.90
N PRO A 105 16.71 17.29 33.31
CA PRO A 105 17.85 17.39 32.38
C PRO A 105 18.13 16.11 31.59
N HIS A 106 17.96 14.93 32.21
CA HIS A 106 18.13 13.64 31.54
C HIS A 106 17.12 13.43 30.41
N TRP A 107 15.82 13.67 30.66
CA TRP A 107 14.75 13.51 29.67
C TRP A 107 14.79 14.60 28.60
N ASP A 108 15.22 15.81 28.97
CA ASP A 108 15.42 16.89 28.01
C ASP A 108 16.56 16.59 27.03
N ASN A 109 17.68 16.03 27.52
CA ASN A 109 18.78 15.58 26.66
C ASN A 109 18.31 14.48 25.70
N LEU A 110 17.57 13.49 26.21
CA LEU A 110 17.02 12.41 25.39
C LEU A 110 16.02 12.92 24.34
N ARG A 111 15.18 13.88 24.71
CA ARG A 111 14.30 14.59 23.78
C ARG A 111 15.10 15.27 22.67
N LYS A 112 16.16 16.00 23.01
CA LYS A 112 17.03 16.66 22.02
C LYS A 112 17.68 15.64 21.08
N GLU A 113 18.15 14.52 21.60
CA GLU A 113 18.70 13.43 20.79
C GLU A 113 17.65 12.86 19.83
N VAL A 114 16.46 12.53 20.32
CA VAL A 114 15.35 12.01 19.49
C VAL A 114 14.96 13.01 18.40
N ILE A 115 14.79 14.28 18.75
CA ILE A 115 14.48 15.35 17.80
C ILE A 115 15.59 15.49 16.75
N ALA A 116 16.86 15.43 17.15
CA ALA A 116 17.99 15.51 16.22
C ALA A 116 17.98 14.35 15.21
N HIS A 117 17.66 13.13 15.64
CA HIS A 117 17.57 11.98 14.74
C HIS A 117 16.38 12.09 13.78
N TYR A 118 15.19 12.52 14.25
CA TYR A 118 14.08 12.83 13.34
C TYR A 118 14.48 13.92 12.33
N GLY A 119 15.20 14.95 12.78
CA GLY A 119 15.73 16.00 11.91
C GLY A 119 16.64 15.46 10.80
N GLN A 120 17.48 14.48 11.10
CA GLN A 120 18.33 13.81 10.10
C GLN A 120 17.52 13.02 9.06
N VAL A 121 16.52 12.25 9.52
CA VAL A 121 15.64 11.47 8.64
C VAL A 121 14.82 12.39 7.73
N ILE A 122 14.20 13.43 8.29
CA ILE A 122 13.46 14.45 7.55
C ILE A 122 14.36 15.10 6.49
N SER A 123 15.58 15.48 6.85
CA SER A 123 16.53 16.08 5.91
C SER A 123 16.86 15.11 4.77
N SER A 124 17.04 13.82 5.05
CA SER A 124 17.25 12.79 4.01
C SER A 124 16.05 12.62 3.08
N TYR A 125 14.82 12.69 3.60
CA TYR A 125 13.61 12.63 2.79
C TYR A 125 13.43 13.87 1.92
N GLN A 126 13.68 15.06 2.47
CA GLN A 126 13.62 16.32 1.74
C GLN A 126 14.68 16.40 0.64
N GLU A 127 15.91 15.94 0.91
CA GLU A 127 16.98 15.81 -0.10
C GLU A 127 16.51 14.93 -1.25
N THR A 128 16.00 13.73 -0.94
CA THR A 128 15.52 12.78 -1.95
C THR A 128 14.33 13.33 -2.74
N LEU A 129 13.37 13.97 -2.08
CA LEU A 129 12.21 14.60 -2.72
C LEU A 129 12.64 15.74 -3.65
N GLY A 130 13.61 16.56 -3.23
CA GLY A 130 14.20 17.62 -4.04
C GLY A 130 14.86 17.09 -5.31
N GLU A 131 15.63 16.00 -5.21
CA GLU A 131 16.22 15.34 -6.38
C GLU A 131 15.15 14.74 -7.30
N LEU A 132 14.17 14.02 -6.76
CA LEU A 132 13.08 13.42 -7.56
C LEU A 132 12.24 14.48 -8.31
N THR A 133 12.12 15.70 -7.77
CA THR A 133 11.37 16.79 -8.40
C THR A 133 12.12 17.39 -9.60
N LYS A 134 13.46 17.32 -9.61
CA LYS A 134 14.30 17.81 -10.71
C LYS A 134 14.39 16.83 -11.88
N LEU A 135 14.03 15.56 -11.68
CA LEU A 135 14.16 14.54 -12.71
C LEU A 135 13.18 14.77 -13.86
N THR A 136 13.75 15.02 -15.03
CA THR A 136 13.08 14.96 -16.34
C THR A 136 13.62 13.75 -17.09
N GLY A 137 12.76 12.93 -17.68
CA GLY A 137 13.21 11.76 -18.44
C GLY A 137 12.21 10.60 -18.41
N PRO A 138 12.68 9.35 -18.54
CA PRO A 138 11.80 8.19 -18.61
C PRO A 138 10.97 8.02 -17.34
N SER A 139 9.76 7.51 -17.49
CA SER A 139 8.79 7.33 -16.40
C SER A 139 9.04 6.05 -15.59
N PHE A 140 10.27 5.50 -15.62
CA PHE A 140 10.70 4.36 -14.80
C PHE A 140 12.17 4.46 -14.33
N LYS A 141 12.52 3.75 -13.26
CA LYS A 141 13.91 3.58 -12.79
C LYS A 141 14.62 2.40 -13.49
N PRO A 142 15.68 2.63 -14.27
CA PRO A 142 16.44 1.56 -14.91
C PRO A 142 17.18 0.66 -13.91
N SER A 143 17.39 -0.61 -14.29
CA SER A 143 18.07 -1.62 -13.47
C SER A 143 19.54 -1.32 -13.15
N CYS A 144 20.22 -0.53 -13.98
CA CYS A 144 21.59 -0.05 -13.72
C CYS A 144 21.62 0.99 -12.58
N CYS A 145 20.53 1.73 -12.37
CA CYS A 145 20.39 2.74 -11.33
C CYS A 145 19.86 2.18 -9.99
N LYS A 146 19.77 0.86 -9.83
CA LYS A 146 19.22 0.21 -8.62
C LYS A 146 19.89 0.67 -7.32
N GLY A 147 21.21 0.89 -7.35
CA GLY A 147 22.02 1.29 -6.19
C GLY A 147 22.17 2.80 -6.00
N GLN A 148 21.40 3.65 -6.69
CA GLN A 148 21.49 5.10 -6.53
C GLN A 148 20.57 5.60 -5.40
N LYS A 149 21.14 6.33 -4.43
CA LYS A 149 20.42 6.83 -3.23
C LYS A 149 19.18 7.65 -3.59
N TYR A 150 19.33 8.64 -4.46
CA TYR A 150 18.25 9.58 -4.80
C TYR A 150 17.05 8.91 -5.53
N LEU A 151 17.20 7.66 -5.99
CA LEU A 151 16.13 6.85 -6.59
C LEU A 151 15.67 5.72 -5.67
N GLU A 152 16.09 5.67 -4.40
CA GLU A 152 15.85 4.50 -3.55
C GLU A 152 14.34 4.21 -3.36
N PHE A 153 13.48 5.24 -3.31
CA PHE A 153 12.03 5.09 -3.17
C PHE A 153 11.29 4.69 -4.45
N VAL A 154 11.95 4.80 -5.60
CA VAL A 154 11.36 4.57 -6.93
C VAL A 154 11.46 3.08 -7.28
N PRO A 155 10.36 2.42 -7.70
CA PRO A 155 10.38 1.01 -8.10
C PRO A 155 11.20 0.81 -9.36
N ILE A 156 12.00 -0.27 -9.39
CA ILE A 156 12.85 -0.58 -10.55
C ILE A 156 11.99 -1.18 -11.66
N ASN A 157 12.12 -0.65 -12.89
CA ASN A 157 11.46 -1.20 -14.09
C ASN A 157 9.96 -1.44 -13.94
N LEU A 158 9.23 -0.52 -13.30
CA LEU A 158 7.76 -0.58 -13.25
C LEU A 158 7.17 -0.34 -14.65
N HIS A 159 6.53 -1.36 -15.20
CA HIS A 159 5.85 -1.29 -16.50
C HIS A 159 4.56 -2.11 -16.47
N THR A 160 3.60 -1.75 -17.31
CA THR A 160 2.49 -2.66 -17.64
C THR A 160 2.87 -3.52 -18.83
N GLN A 161 2.35 -4.74 -18.87
CA GLN A 161 2.41 -5.64 -20.00
C GLN A 161 0.99 -6.11 -20.33
N ARG A 162 0.47 -5.68 -21.48
CA ARG A 162 -0.85 -6.04 -21.97
C ARG A 162 -0.73 -6.96 -23.19
N MET A 163 -1.44 -8.08 -23.18
CA MET A 163 -1.64 -8.92 -24.37
C MET A 163 -3.11 -8.88 -24.76
N HIS A 164 -3.38 -8.67 -26.05
CA HIS A 164 -4.70 -8.75 -26.66
C HIS A 164 -4.69 -9.83 -27.74
N ASP A 165 -5.70 -10.69 -27.74
CA ASP A 165 -5.79 -11.87 -28.63
C ASP A 165 -6.27 -11.54 -30.07
N GLY A 166 -6.60 -10.27 -30.32
CA GLY A 166 -7.16 -9.81 -31.61
C GLY A 166 -8.68 -9.92 -31.67
N GLY A 167 -9.31 -10.51 -30.65
CA GLY A 167 -10.74 -10.52 -30.41
C GLY A 167 -11.14 -9.46 -29.39
N ASN A 168 -11.62 -9.91 -28.23
CA ASN A 168 -12.09 -9.05 -27.14
C ASN A 168 -11.31 -9.26 -25.82
N ALA A 169 -10.35 -10.18 -25.76
CA ALA A 169 -9.71 -10.56 -24.50
C ALA A 169 -8.43 -9.75 -24.22
N PHE A 170 -8.34 -9.19 -23.02
CA PHE A 170 -7.16 -8.48 -22.54
C PHE A 170 -6.53 -9.18 -21.34
N TYR A 171 -5.21 -9.38 -21.41
CA TYR A 171 -4.42 -9.95 -20.33
C TYR A 171 -3.36 -8.97 -19.88
N ASP A 172 -3.56 -8.41 -18.70
CA ASP A 172 -2.61 -7.49 -18.09
C ASP A 172 -1.70 -8.21 -17.08
N VAL A 173 -0.44 -7.80 -17.04
CA VAL A 173 0.56 -8.12 -16.01
C VAL A 173 1.34 -6.86 -15.70
N ILE A 174 1.47 -6.52 -14.41
CA ILE A 174 2.38 -5.46 -13.98
C ILE A 174 3.75 -6.07 -13.70
N THR A 175 4.78 -5.54 -14.34
CA THR A 175 6.16 -5.97 -14.11
C THR A 175 6.88 -4.94 -13.25
N VAL A 176 7.55 -5.39 -12.19
CA VAL A 176 8.30 -4.51 -11.29
C VAL A 176 9.43 -5.27 -10.61
N GLY A 177 10.58 -4.63 -10.43
CA GLY A 177 11.67 -5.18 -9.64
C GLY A 177 11.21 -5.45 -8.22
N ALA A 178 11.80 -6.44 -7.56
CA ALA A 178 11.46 -6.76 -6.18
C ALA A 178 11.60 -5.50 -5.30
N PRO A 179 10.53 -5.11 -4.56
CA PRO A 179 10.62 -4.03 -3.58
C PRO A 179 11.78 -4.31 -2.60
N ALA A 180 12.84 -3.50 -2.68
CA ALA A 180 14.07 -3.75 -1.94
C ALA A 180 14.94 -2.49 -1.78
N ALA A 181 15.59 -2.37 -0.63
CA ALA A 181 16.47 -1.25 -0.31
C ALA A 181 17.91 -1.49 -0.83
N HIS A 182 18.07 -1.55 -2.16
CA HIS A 182 19.35 -1.87 -2.80
C HIS A 182 20.52 -0.97 -2.40
N PHE A 183 20.27 0.32 -2.19
CA PHE A 183 21.30 1.28 -1.74
C PHE A 183 21.84 0.94 -0.34
N GLN A 184 20.96 0.42 0.54
CA GLN A 184 21.32 0.05 1.92
C GLN A 184 22.00 -1.33 2.02
N GLY A 185 21.86 -2.16 0.99
CA GLY A 185 22.49 -3.49 0.90
C GLY A 185 21.86 -4.57 1.78
N PHE A 186 22.40 -5.81 1.70
CA PHE A 186 21.81 -6.98 2.35
C PHE A 186 22.79 -7.82 3.18
N LYS A 187 23.98 -7.29 3.48
CA LYS A 187 25.03 -7.99 4.26
C LYS A 187 24.52 -8.54 5.60
N ASN A 188 23.58 -7.84 6.24
CA ASN A 188 23.02 -8.21 7.54
C ASN A 188 21.63 -8.87 7.45
N GLY A 189 21.20 -9.26 6.24
CA GLY A 189 19.82 -9.64 5.94
C GLY A 189 18.97 -8.45 5.47
N GLY A 190 17.74 -8.75 5.06
CA GLY A 190 16.71 -7.79 4.71
C GLY A 190 15.77 -7.48 5.88
N LEU A 191 14.73 -6.71 5.57
CA LEU A 191 13.89 -6.03 6.54
C LEU A 191 13.21 -6.99 7.53
N GLN A 192 12.66 -8.12 7.09
CA GLN A 192 12.01 -9.09 7.98
C GLN A 192 12.95 -9.56 9.11
N ARG A 193 14.18 -9.92 8.76
CA ARG A 193 15.18 -10.40 9.73
C ARG A 193 15.67 -9.28 10.62
N LEU A 194 15.89 -8.10 10.05
CA LEU A 194 16.33 -6.93 10.81
C LEU A 194 15.27 -6.49 11.83
N LEU A 195 13.98 -6.49 11.46
CA LEU A 195 12.88 -6.23 12.39
C LEU A 195 12.81 -7.29 13.49
N SER A 196 12.92 -8.58 13.15
CA SER A 196 12.88 -9.66 14.13
C SER A 196 14.02 -9.58 15.16
N ARG A 197 15.24 -9.25 14.70
CA ARG A 197 16.39 -9.00 15.59
C ARG A 197 16.16 -7.79 16.47
N TYR A 198 15.72 -6.69 15.87
CA TYR A 198 15.46 -5.44 16.58
C TYR A 198 14.38 -5.59 17.67
N GLU A 199 13.28 -6.32 17.40
CA GLU A 199 12.25 -6.61 18.40
C GLU A 199 12.78 -7.45 19.57
N THR A 200 13.69 -8.39 19.28
CA THR A 200 14.34 -9.22 20.30
C THR A 200 15.30 -8.40 21.16
N GLU A 201 16.08 -7.51 20.54
CA GLU A 201 17.00 -6.60 21.22
C GLU A 201 16.25 -5.55 22.07
N LYS A 202 15.15 -4.98 21.57
CA LYS A 202 14.31 -4.00 22.29
C LYS A 202 13.77 -4.58 23.60
N LYS A 203 13.37 -5.86 23.60
CA LYS A 203 12.94 -6.57 24.83
C LYS A 203 14.07 -6.66 25.86
N ASN A 204 15.31 -6.86 25.41
CA ASN A 204 16.48 -6.94 26.28
C ASN A 204 16.93 -5.54 26.77
N PHE A 205 16.87 -4.51 25.92
CA PHE A 205 17.31 -3.14 26.25
C PHE A 205 16.51 -2.47 27.37
N SER A 206 15.19 -2.73 27.44
CA SER A 206 14.33 -2.25 28.53
C SER A 206 14.80 -2.71 29.91
N THR A 207 15.44 -3.89 29.99
CA THR A 207 15.98 -4.40 31.26
C THR A 207 17.27 -3.70 31.72
N ALA A 208 18.01 -3.06 30.80
CA ALA A 208 19.31 -2.42 31.07
C ALA A 208 19.19 -0.93 31.45
N TYR A 209 18.30 -0.17 30.81
CA TYR A 209 18.16 1.30 30.99
C TYR A 209 17.06 1.71 31.98
N GLN A 210 16.44 0.76 32.70
CA GLN A 210 15.32 1.05 33.61
C GLN A 210 14.15 1.82 32.95
N CYS A 211 13.99 1.69 31.63
CA CYS A 211 12.87 2.25 30.88
C CYS A 211 11.71 1.25 30.82
N ILE A 212 10.48 1.74 30.97
CA ILE A 212 9.27 0.91 30.87
C ILE A 212 9.09 0.50 29.40
N TYR A 213 9.16 -0.79 29.11
CA TYR A 213 8.76 -1.30 27.80
C TYR A 213 7.23 -1.23 27.69
N PHE A 214 6.74 -0.43 26.75
CA PHE A 214 5.35 -0.47 26.34
C PHE A 214 5.23 -1.39 25.14
N SER A 215 4.28 -2.34 25.20
CA SER A 215 3.99 -3.18 24.03
C SER A 215 3.34 -2.33 22.92
N PRO A 216 3.43 -2.74 21.65
CA PRO A 216 2.70 -2.08 20.56
C PRO A 216 1.19 -1.97 20.80
N GLY A 217 0.60 -2.94 21.52
CA GLY A 217 -0.81 -2.90 21.91
C GLY A 217 -1.11 -1.83 22.97
N ASP A 218 -0.17 -1.57 23.88
CA ASP A 218 -0.30 -0.51 24.88
C ASP A 218 -0.19 0.86 24.23
N THR A 219 0.79 1.06 23.33
CA THR A 219 0.97 2.34 22.62
C THR A 219 -0.15 2.63 21.62
N SER A 220 -0.77 1.59 21.02
CA SER A 220 -1.96 1.73 20.17
C SER A 220 -3.19 2.17 20.98
N LYS A 221 -3.51 1.47 22.08
CA LYS A 221 -4.61 1.87 22.99
C LYS A 221 -4.42 3.29 23.52
N ALA A 222 -3.18 3.66 23.81
CA ALA A 222 -2.81 4.96 24.31
C ALA A 222 -3.01 6.08 23.26
N ARG A 223 -2.76 5.80 21.97
CA ARG A 223 -3.10 6.69 20.85
C ARG A 223 -4.61 6.80 20.61
N GLU A 224 -5.35 5.69 20.66
CA GLU A 224 -6.82 5.66 20.52
C GLU A 224 -7.50 6.53 21.60
N VAL A 225 -7.03 6.37 22.84
CA VAL A 225 -7.37 7.20 23.99
C VAL A 225 -7.27 8.70 23.69
N LEU A 226 -6.20 9.14 23.04
CA LEU A 226 -5.98 10.56 22.72
C LEU A 226 -6.85 11.04 21.59
N ALA A 227 -7.03 10.23 20.55
CA ALA A 227 -7.95 10.55 19.47
C ALA A 227 -9.36 10.79 20.04
N ASN A 228 -9.81 9.94 20.96
CA ASN A 228 -11.08 10.09 21.65
C ASN A 228 -11.13 11.36 22.52
N ILE A 229 -10.07 11.67 23.26
CA ILE A 229 -9.97 12.91 24.06
C ILE A 229 -10.00 14.16 23.17
N GLY A 230 -9.25 14.14 22.06
CA GLY A 230 -9.17 15.23 21.08
C GLY A 230 -10.49 15.51 20.38
N GLN A 231 -11.32 14.49 20.15
CA GLN A 231 -12.69 14.66 19.62
C GLN A 231 -13.67 15.20 20.67
N LEU A 232 -13.49 14.85 21.94
CA LEU A 232 -14.39 15.24 23.02
C LEU A 232 -14.24 16.71 23.45
N GLN A 233 -13.03 17.26 23.38
CA GLN A 233 -12.77 18.66 23.75
C GLN A 233 -13.63 19.67 22.96
N PRO A 234 -13.61 19.70 21.61
CA PRO A 234 -14.42 20.64 20.84
C PRO A 234 -15.92 20.43 21.05
N LEU A 235 -16.37 19.18 21.22
CA LEU A 235 -17.77 18.88 21.53
C LEU A 235 -18.21 19.47 22.88
N ILE A 236 -17.40 19.34 23.92
CA ILE A 236 -17.71 19.90 25.24
C ILE A 236 -17.67 21.43 25.19
N LEU A 237 -16.73 22.03 24.45
CA LEU A 237 -16.66 23.50 24.27
C LEU A 237 -17.92 24.04 23.59
N VAL A 238 -18.36 23.44 22.47
CA VAL A 238 -19.57 23.84 21.74
C VAL A 238 -20.82 23.68 22.61
N LEU A 239 -20.96 22.57 23.33
CA LEU A 239 -22.10 22.35 24.23
C LEU A 239 -22.11 23.33 25.42
N ALA A 240 -20.93 23.69 25.92
CA ALA A 240 -20.75 24.70 26.95
C ALA A 240 -21.14 26.10 26.46
N ASP A 241 -20.77 26.47 25.23
CA ASP A 241 -21.17 27.75 24.61
C ASP A 241 -22.68 27.83 24.38
N ARG A 242 -23.28 26.77 23.82
CA ARG A 242 -24.74 26.67 23.66
C ARG A 242 -25.49 26.80 24.99
N LEU A 243 -24.93 26.27 26.08
CA LEU A 243 -25.51 26.40 27.42
C LEU A 243 -25.46 27.85 27.93
N LEU A 244 -24.38 28.58 27.65
CA LEU A 244 -24.24 29.99 28.02
C LEU A 244 -25.17 30.90 27.22
N GLU A 245 -25.30 30.63 25.91
CA GLU A 245 -26.24 31.33 25.03
C GLU A 245 -27.69 31.11 25.48
N ALA A 246 -28.07 29.86 25.77
CA ALA A 246 -29.40 29.55 26.29
C ALA A 246 -29.68 30.22 27.64
N ALA A 247 -28.66 30.38 28.49
CA ALA A 247 -28.77 31.08 29.76
C ALA A 247 -28.93 32.61 29.60
N GLN A 248 -28.30 33.20 28.57
CA GLN A 248 -28.45 34.62 28.22
C GLN A 248 -29.85 34.96 27.70
N HIS A 249 -30.43 34.10 26.87
CA HIS A 249 -31.75 34.34 26.27
C HIS A 249 -32.92 34.05 27.22
N GLY A 250 -32.66 33.47 28.40
CA GLY A 250 -33.69 33.26 29.44
C GLY A 250 -34.76 32.20 29.10
N CYS A 251 -34.57 31.43 28.02
CA CYS A 251 -35.52 30.40 27.59
C CYS A 251 -35.26 29.07 28.32
N LEU A 252 -36.29 28.57 29.00
CA LEU A 252 -36.18 27.47 29.96
C LEU A 252 -36.01 26.09 29.30
N ASP A 253 -36.66 25.87 28.15
CA ASP A 253 -36.60 24.58 27.44
C ASP A 253 -35.27 24.35 26.71
N PRO A 254 -34.72 25.31 25.93
CA PRO A 254 -33.39 25.18 25.32
C PRO A 254 -32.28 25.06 26.38
N LEU A 255 -32.44 25.76 27.52
CA LEU A 255 -31.50 25.66 28.63
C LEU A 255 -31.50 24.24 29.23
N LYS A 256 -32.68 23.67 29.51
CA LYS A 256 -32.79 22.29 30.01
C LYS A 256 -32.20 21.28 29.02
N GLU A 257 -32.47 21.43 27.73
CA GLU A 257 -31.95 20.54 26.68
C GLU A 257 -30.42 20.63 26.57
N ALA A 258 -29.85 21.84 26.52
CA ALA A 258 -28.40 22.05 26.46
C ALA A 258 -27.69 21.49 27.71
N LEU A 259 -28.28 21.71 28.88
CA LEU A 259 -27.73 21.28 30.17
C LEU A 259 -27.82 19.75 30.33
N GLN A 260 -28.92 19.13 29.86
CA GLN A 260 -29.09 17.68 29.80
C GLN A 260 -28.08 17.04 28.83
N THR A 261 -27.92 17.61 27.62
CA THR A 261 -26.99 17.13 26.60
C THR A 261 -25.54 17.19 27.08
N LEU A 262 -25.12 18.31 27.69
CA LEU A 262 -23.79 18.48 28.28
C LEU A 262 -23.58 17.51 29.44
N SER A 263 -24.57 17.34 30.32
CA SER A 263 -24.51 16.40 31.45
C SER A 263 -24.40 14.93 30.99
N ASP A 264 -25.10 14.56 29.93
CA ASP A 264 -25.10 13.22 29.36
C ASP A 264 -23.79 12.91 28.61
N LYS A 265 -23.20 13.90 27.92
CA LYS A 265 -21.84 13.80 27.37
C LYS A 265 -20.73 13.86 28.43
N VAL A 266 -21.05 14.10 29.70
CA VAL A 266 -20.13 14.00 30.85
C VAL A 266 -20.46 12.77 31.74
N ARG A 267 -21.26 11.79 31.26
CA ARG A 267 -21.53 10.51 31.98
C ARG A 267 -20.41 9.46 31.85
N PRO A 268 -20.14 8.68 32.91
CA PRO A 268 -19.37 7.45 32.82
C PRO A 268 -20.29 6.25 32.52
N HIS A 269 -20.23 5.70 31.31
CA HIS A 269 -20.64 4.31 31.02
C HIS A 269 -19.38 3.50 30.61
N PRO A 270 -19.28 2.18 30.88
CA PRO A 270 -18.13 1.36 30.48
C PRO A 270 -18.39 0.54 29.20
N PRO A 271 -17.33 0.01 28.55
CA PRO A 271 -16.05 0.61 28.18
C PRO A 271 -16.03 0.82 26.63
N HIS A 272 -15.54 1.93 26.07
CA HIS A 272 -14.15 2.11 25.64
C HIS A 272 -13.85 3.57 25.22
N SER A 273 -14.78 4.51 25.44
CA SER A 273 -14.80 5.78 24.69
C SER A 273 -14.82 7.07 25.54
N HIS A 274 -14.39 7.07 26.81
CA HIS A 274 -14.53 8.26 27.68
C HIS A 274 -13.27 8.66 28.50
N PRO A 275 -12.91 9.96 28.60
CA PRO A 275 -11.72 10.50 29.29
C PRO A 275 -11.50 10.00 30.72
N VAL A 276 -12.55 9.84 31.52
CA VAL A 276 -12.40 9.34 32.91
C VAL A 276 -12.08 7.84 32.96
N SER A 277 -12.64 7.06 32.02
CA SER A 277 -12.38 5.63 31.86
C SER A 277 -10.98 5.37 31.29
N VAL A 278 -10.56 6.22 30.36
CA VAL A 278 -9.21 6.33 29.84
C VAL A 278 -8.20 6.62 30.96
N ILE A 279 -8.47 7.63 31.81
CA ILE A 279 -7.64 7.98 32.96
C ILE A 279 -7.60 6.83 33.99
N LYS A 280 -8.71 6.11 34.19
CA LYS A 280 -8.76 4.90 35.03
C LYS A 280 -8.02 3.70 34.40
N GLY A 281 -8.05 3.55 33.08
CA GLY A 281 -7.31 2.50 32.35
C GLY A 281 -5.80 2.72 32.44
N ILE A 282 -5.36 3.96 32.30
CA ILE A 282 -3.96 4.34 32.53
C ILE A 282 -3.60 4.22 34.03
N GLY A 283 -4.55 4.48 34.93
CA GLY A 283 -4.42 4.19 36.36
C GLY A 283 -4.34 2.70 36.72
N ARG A 284 -4.84 1.77 35.89
CA ARG A 284 -4.71 0.31 36.10
C ARG A 284 -3.31 -0.21 35.75
N PHE A 285 -2.53 0.49 34.93
CA PHE A 285 -1.09 0.23 34.79
C PHE A 285 -0.31 0.42 36.10
N LYS A 286 -0.91 1.08 37.10
CA LYS A 286 -0.37 1.19 38.46
C LYS A 286 -0.48 -0.11 39.27
N ASN A 287 -1.41 -1.01 38.92
CA ASN A 287 -1.85 -2.10 39.80
C ASN A 287 -1.71 -3.52 39.21
N ASP A 288 -1.41 -3.70 37.92
CA ASP A 288 -0.94 -5.01 37.42
C ASP A 288 0.53 -5.20 37.82
N GLY A 289 0.70 -5.61 39.08
CA GLY A 289 1.98 -5.74 39.80
C GLY A 289 2.86 -6.90 39.37
N SER A 290 2.95 -7.23 38.08
CA SER A 290 3.80 -8.33 37.59
C SER A 290 5.12 -7.88 36.95
N ILE A 291 5.38 -6.60 36.70
CA ILE A 291 6.67 -6.14 36.13
C ILE A 291 7.13 -4.77 36.69
N VAL A 292 7.27 -4.61 38.01
CA VAL A 292 7.97 -3.45 38.58
C VAL A 292 8.94 -3.90 39.65
N LYS A 293 10.24 -3.98 39.30
CA LYS A 293 11.32 -4.07 40.30
C LYS A 293 11.54 -2.69 40.94
N PRO A 294 11.88 -2.61 42.25
CA PRO A 294 11.72 -1.39 43.07
C PRO A 294 12.78 -0.29 42.88
N ARG A 295 13.45 -0.18 41.73
CA ARG A 295 14.59 0.73 41.54
C ARG A 295 14.33 1.97 40.68
N VAL A 296 13.09 2.21 40.26
CA VAL A 296 12.70 3.34 39.40
C VAL A 296 12.20 4.54 40.24
N CYS A 297 13.05 5.09 41.11
CA CYS A 297 12.62 6.09 42.11
C CYS A 297 12.42 7.53 41.55
N GLY A 298 13.05 7.88 40.41
CA GLY A 298 12.94 9.22 39.81
C GLY A 298 11.76 9.38 38.84
N LEU A 299 11.51 8.37 38.02
CA LEU A 299 10.44 8.29 37.00
C LEU A 299 9.05 8.24 37.62
N ILE A 300 8.90 7.55 38.76
CA ILE A 300 7.65 7.48 39.52
C ILE A 300 7.24 8.87 40.01
N THR A 301 8.18 9.78 40.28
CA THR A 301 7.91 11.07 40.93
C THR A 301 7.36 12.12 39.96
N LEU A 302 7.91 12.23 38.74
CA LEU A 302 7.36 13.10 37.69
C LEU A 302 6.00 12.57 37.18
N HIS A 303 5.86 11.25 37.08
CA HIS A 303 4.62 10.56 36.74
C HIS A 303 3.56 10.77 37.83
N ARG A 304 3.89 10.65 39.13
CA ARG A 304 2.91 10.84 40.24
C ARG A 304 2.34 12.24 40.32
N VAL A 305 3.16 13.28 40.15
CA VAL A 305 2.74 14.68 40.31
C VAL A 305 1.76 15.08 39.22
N HIS A 306 2.12 14.76 37.98
CA HIS A 306 1.29 14.95 36.81
C HIS A 306 -0.01 14.10 36.92
N TRP A 307 0.06 12.79 37.17
CA TRP A 307 -1.13 11.94 37.29
C TRP A 307 -2.06 12.30 38.46
N ASN A 308 -1.52 12.70 39.62
CA ASN A 308 -2.34 13.17 40.74
C ASN A 308 -3.03 14.50 40.41
N SER A 309 -2.38 15.39 39.64
CA SER A 309 -2.97 16.62 39.13
C SER A 309 -4.14 16.32 38.17
N LEU A 310 -3.91 15.45 37.18
CA LEU A 310 -4.93 14.99 36.24
C LEU A 310 -6.14 14.35 36.96
N TRP A 311 -5.88 13.53 37.98
CA TRP A 311 -6.95 12.87 38.76
C TRP A 311 -7.75 13.86 39.62
N ARG A 312 -7.08 14.85 40.23
CA ARG A 312 -7.75 15.95 40.96
C ARG A 312 -8.64 16.78 40.03
N LYS A 313 -8.19 17.05 38.81
CA LYS A 313 -8.92 17.83 37.79
C LYS A 313 -10.09 17.04 37.19
N ALA A 314 -9.92 15.74 36.92
CA ALA A 314 -11.03 14.85 36.56
C ALA A 314 -12.10 14.77 37.67
N SER A 315 -11.69 14.85 38.94
CA SER A 315 -12.61 14.97 40.07
C SER A 315 -13.36 16.32 40.09
N ALA A 316 -12.73 17.42 39.67
CA ALA A 316 -13.36 18.73 39.52
C ALA A 316 -14.44 18.75 38.41
N ILE A 317 -14.21 18.04 37.30
CA ILE A 317 -15.22 17.83 36.25
C ILE A 317 -16.45 17.10 36.83
N ASN A 318 -16.24 16.03 37.61
CA ASN A 318 -17.33 15.34 38.30
C ASN A 318 -18.06 16.24 39.31
N LYS A 319 -17.35 17.16 39.97
CA LYS A 319 -17.95 18.12 40.91
C LYS A 319 -18.81 19.16 40.17
N CYS A 320 -18.35 19.66 39.02
CA CYS A 320 -19.13 20.55 38.15
C CYS A 320 -20.39 19.84 37.63
N LYS A 321 -20.27 18.59 37.21
CA LYS A 321 -21.39 17.74 36.83
C LYS A 321 -22.41 17.59 37.96
N CYS A 322 -21.98 17.27 39.18
CA CYS A 322 -22.90 17.14 40.31
C CYS A 322 -23.66 18.46 40.55
N LYS A 323 -22.98 19.61 40.47
CA LYS A 323 -23.63 20.93 40.60
C LYS A 323 -24.61 21.22 39.47
N LEU A 324 -24.25 20.93 38.21
CA LEU A 324 -25.14 21.07 37.05
C LEU A 324 -26.40 20.21 37.21
N LYS A 325 -26.26 18.98 37.73
CA LYS A 325 -27.38 18.08 38.00
C LYS A 325 -28.27 18.57 39.16
N THR A 326 -27.67 19.13 40.22
CA THR A 326 -28.43 19.76 41.30
C THR A 326 -29.23 20.97 40.81
N LEU A 327 -28.65 21.76 39.92
CA LEU A 327 -29.31 22.92 39.28
C LEU A 327 -30.50 22.50 38.40
N LEU A 328 -30.40 21.38 37.67
CA LEU A 328 -31.53 20.81 36.91
C LEU A 328 -32.72 20.45 37.84
N CYS A 329 -32.43 19.89 39.01
CA CYS A 329 -33.45 19.45 39.97
C CYS A 329 -34.06 20.57 40.83
N SER A 330 -33.40 21.73 40.95
CA SER A 330 -33.86 22.85 41.78
C SER A 330 -34.89 23.74 41.07
N SER A 331 -35.74 23.18 40.21
CA SER A 331 -36.64 23.92 39.34
C SER A 331 -37.76 24.63 40.13
N SER A 332 -37.49 25.82 40.63
CA SER A 332 -38.49 26.82 41.05
C SER A 332 -38.29 28.09 40.23
N LEU A 333 -39.41 28.61 39.67
CA LEU A 333 -39.51 29.76 38.77
C LEU A 333 -38.55 30.90 39.15
N CYS A 334 -37.64 31.30 38.26
CA CYS A 334 -36.82 32.50 38.46
C CYS A 334 -36.41 33.18 37.15
N ILE A 335 -36.05 34.45 37.34
CA ILE A 335 -35.97 35.59 36.42
C ILE A 335 -34.86 35.41 35.36
N PRO A 336 -35.02 35.91 34.12
CA PRO A 336 -33.96 35.94 33.11
C PRO A 336 -32.69 36.63 33.67
N GLY A 337 -31.53 35.97 33.56
CA GLY A 337 -30.23 36.49 34.04
C GLY A 337 -29.64 35.77 35.26
N GLU A 338 -30.45 35.21 36.16
CA GLU A 338 -29.95 34.52 37.38
C GLU A 338 -29.22 33.20 37.04
N TRP A 339 -29.64 32.54 35.96
CA TRP A 339 -29.00 31.34 35.43
C TRP A 339 -27.64 31.63 34.83
N GLN A 340 -27.45 32.80 34.21
CA GLN A 340 -26.18 33.19 33.64
C GLN A 340 -25.13 33.38 34.73
N GLU A 341 -25.47 34.08 35.83
CA GLU A 341 -24.55 34.24 36.98
C GLU A 341 -24.17 32.91 37.63
N LYS A 342 -25.09 31.95 37.72
CA LYS A 342 -24.84 30.63 38.34
C LYS A 342 -24.08 29.66 37.41
N LEU A 343 -24.38 29.67 36.12
CA LEU A 343 -23.80 28.75 35.13
C LEU A 343 -22.46 29.23 34.61
N TYR A 344 -22.27 30.53 34.41
CA TYR A 344 -21.03 31.09 33.86
C TYR A 344 -19.76 30.58 34.56
N PRO A 345 -19.59 30.70 35.90
CA PRO A 345 -18.39 30.20 36.57
C PRO A 345 -18.24 28.68 36.50
N LEU A 346 -19.34 27.92 36.46
CA LEU A 346 -19.31 26.46 36.32
C LEU A 346 -18.88 26.02 34.92
N VAL A 347 -19.38 26.71 33.90
CA VAL A 347 -19.06 26.44 32.50
C VAL A 347 -17.61 26.80 32.21
N ILE A 348 -17.13 27.97 32.65
CA ILE A 348 -15.72 28.36 32.50
C ILE A 348 -14.81 27.35 33.23
N THR A 349 -15.13 26.99 34.48
CA THR A 349 -14.37 25.97 35.23
C THR A 349 -14.36 24.62 34.50
N LEU A 350 -15.48 24.22 33.88
CA LEU A 350 -15.55 22.99 33.10
C LEU A 350 -14.66 23.06 31.85
N LYS A 351 -14.71 24.17 31.10
CA LYS A 351 -13.88 24.40 29.91
C LYS A 351 -12.40 24.33 30.27
N ASP A 352 -11.99 25.02 31.33
CA ASP A 352 -10.61 25.03 31.81
C ASP A 352 -10.16 23.62 32.25
N CYS A 353 -10.99 22.91 33.04
CA CYS A 353 -10.66 21.56 33.47
C CYS A 353 -10.52 20.59 32.30
N VAL A 354 -11.38 20.70 31.28
CA VAL A 354 -11.31 19.84 30.09
C VAL A 354 -10.06 20.16 29.27
N ALA A 355 -9.74 21.44 29.05
CA ALA A 355 -8.54 21.87 28.37
C ALA A 355 -7.27 21.36 29.08
N GLU A 356 -7.20 21.49 30.40
CA GLU A 356 -6.07 21.01 31.20
C GLU A 356 -5.93 19.48 31.20
N VAL A 357 -7.04 18.74 31.22
CA VAL A 357 -7.01 17.27 31.13
C VAL A 357 -6.50 16.82 29.76
N VAL A 358 -6.92 17.50 28.68
CA VAL A 358 -6.44 17.22 27.32
C VAL A 358 -4.95 17.51 27.22
N ASP A 359 -4.52 18.73 27.58
CA ASP A 359 -3.11 19.15 27.57
C ASP A 359 -2.20 18.14 28.28
N HIS A 360 -2.62 17.73 29.47
CA HIS A 360 -1.83 16.84 30.30
C HIS A 360 -1.87 15.37 29.82
N ALA A 361 -2.97 14.90 29.23
CA ALA A 361 -3.02 13.59 28.58
C ALA A 361 -2.09 13.55 27.35
N THR A 362 -2.11 14.61 26.54
CA THR A 362 -1.24 14.79 25.37
C THR A 362 0.23 14.78 25.78
N LYS A 363 0.62 15.57 26.79
CA LYS A 363 2.00 15.59 27.31
C LYS A 363 2.43 14.24 27.88
N SER A 364 1.55 13.56 28.62
CA SER A 364 1.86 12.24 29.17
C SER A 364 2.09 11.22 28.05
N MET A 365 1.37 11.31 26.94
CA MET A 365 1.60 10.44 25.80
C MET A 365 2.86 10.76 25.05
N ALA A 366 3.09 12.03 24.73
CA ALA A 366 4.29 12.44 24.04
C ALA A 366 5.54 11.99 24.82
N PHE A 367 5.43 11.84 26.16
CA PHE A 367 6.49 11.29 27.00
C PHE A 367 6.63 9.76 26.86
N VAL A 368 5.53 9.02 26.75
CA VAL A 368 5.55 7.57 26.41
C VAL A 368 6.14 7.35 25.02
N LEU A 369 5.76 8.17 24.04
CA LEU A 369 6.30 8.13 22.68
C LEU A 369 7.78 8.53 22.66
N LEU A 370 8.19 9.50 23.49
CA LEU A 370 9.59 9.85 23.68
C LEU A 370 10.39 8.66 24.24
N GLN A 371 9.85 7.96 25.24
CA GLN A 371 10.48 6.76 25.80
C GLN A 371 10.60 5.64 24.77
N GLU A 372 9.55 5.43 23.98
CA GLU A 372 9.59 4.47 22.88
C GLU A 372 10.65 4.85 21.85
N ALA A 373 10.67 6.10 21.39
CA ALA A 373 11.63 6.59 20.40
C ALA A 373 13.06 6.51 20.94
N ALA A 374 13.28 6.88 22.19
CA ALA A 374 14.57 6.79 22.87
C ALA A 374 15.12 5.38 22.97
N CYS A 375 14.28 4.40 23.35
CA CYS A 375 14.67 2.98 23.39
C CYS A 375 14.94 2.41 21.99
N SER A 376 14.63 3.18 20.95
CA SER A 376 14.66 2.77 19.55
C SER A 376 15.79 3.42 18.74
N ILE A 377 16.58 4.32 19.32
CA ILE A 377 17.64 5.05 18.62
C ILE A 377 18.98 4.31 18.72
N PRO A 378 19.79 4.24 17.64
CA PRO A 378 19.57 4.77 16.28
C PRO A 378 18.94 3.76 15.31
N GLN A 379 18.90 2.47 15.68
CA GLN A 379 18.61 1.37 14.77
C GLN A 379 17.15 1.32 14.30
N GLY A 380 16.19 1.74 15.13
CA GLY A 380 14.77 1.74 14.80
C GLY A 380 14.40 2.73 13.69
N LEU A 381 15.04 3.90 13.64
CA LEU A 381 14.78 4.90 12.60
C LEU A 381 15.35 4.47 11.24
N LEU A 382 16.51 3.82 11.21
CA LEU A 382 17.06 3.24 9.97
C LEU A 382 16.16 2.12 9.43
N LEU A 383 15.59 1.29 10.30
CA LEU A 383 14.63 0.25 9.90
C LEU A 383 13.32 0.85 9.39
N LYS A 384 12.85 1.94 10.01
CA LYS A 384 11.70 2.71 9.53
C LYS A 384 11.97 3.24 8.13
N GLN A 385 13.13 3.86 7.88
CA GLN A 385 13.50 4.33 6.54
C GLN A 385 13.56 3.20 5.52
N ARG A 386 14.15 2.04 5.87
CA ARG A 386 14.16 0.86 4.99
C ARG A 386 12.75 0.39 4.65
N ARG A 387 11.85 0.36 5.64
CA ARG A 387 10.43 0.00 5.45
C ARG A 387 9.70 1.01 4.57
N ASP A 388 9.91 2.30 4.79
CA ASP A 388 9.34 3.39 4.00
C ASP A 388 9.75 3.30 2.51
N VAL A 389 11.02 2.94 2.24
CA VAL A 389 11.56 2.70 0.89
C VAL A 389 10.86 1.55 0.20
N VAL A 390 10.82 0.38 0.85
CA VAL A 390 10.25 -0.83 0.27
C VAL A 390 8.74 -0.67 0.07
N PHE A 391 8.05 -0.08 1.05
CA PHE A 391 6.62 0.23 0.94
C PHE A 391 6.31 1.19 -0.20
N SER A 392 7.13 2.24 -0.40
CA SER A 392 6.97 3.17 -1.52
C SER A 392 7.04 2.48 -2.89
N GLN A 393 8.03 1.60 -3.08
CA GLN A 393 8.15 0.82 -4.31
C GLN A 393 6.95 -0.11 -4.53
N ALA A 394 6.48 -0.76 -3.45
CA ALA A 394 5.34 -1.67 -3.50
C ALA A 394 4.01 -0.92 -3.77
N LEU A 395 3.78 0.23 -3.14
CA LEU A 395 2.56 1.03 -3.33
C LEU A 395 2.48 1.58 -4.75
N ALA A 396 3.58 2.09 -5.30
CA ALA A 396 3.62 2.56 -6.68
C ALA A 396 3.23 1.46 -7.68
N ALA A 397 3.72 0.22 -7.45
CA ALA A 397 3.32 -0.93 -8.25
C ALA A 397 1.83 -1.27 -8.05
N LEU A 398 1.35 -1.34 -6.80
CA LEU A 398 -0.03 -1.66 -6.50
C LEU A 398 -1.00 -0.67 -7.15
N THR A 399 -0.76 0.64 -7.00
CA THR A 399 -1.60 1.68 -7.60
C THR A 399 -1.59 1.59 -9.12
N CYS A 400 -0.44 1.33 -9.74
CA CYS A 400 -0.33 1.08 -11.18
C CYS A 400 -1.22 -0.10 -11.62
N GLY A 401 -1.18 -1.22 -10.90
CA GLY A 401 -2.03 -2.38 -11.18
C GLY A 401 -3.51 -2.14 -10.92
N PHE A 402 -3.84 -1.40 -9.86
CA PHE A 402 -5.22 -1.06 -9.52
C PHE A 402 -5.83 -0.16 -10.58
N VAL A 403 -5.13 0.89 -11.03
CA VAL A 403 -5.59 1.77 -12.10
C VAL A 403 -5.80 0.99 -13.39
N MET A 404 -4.86 0.11 -13.79
CA MET A 404 -5.05 -0.73 -14.98
C MET A 404 -6.28 -1.62 -14.86
N LYS A 405 -6.44 -2.32 -13.73
CA LYS A 405 -7.56 -3.25 -13.53
C LYS A 405 -8.90 -2.54 -13.42
N LEU A 406 -8.95 -1.38 -12.77
CA LEU A 406 -10.13 -0.55 -12.67
C LEU A 406 -10.62 -0.16 -14.06
N TYR A 407 -9.74 0.46 -14.88
CA TYR A 407 -10.12 0.91 -16.22
C TYR A 407 -10.51 -0.24 -17.14
N ALA A 408 -9.86 -1.40 -17.01
CA ALA A 408 -10.25 -2.60 -17.76
C ALA A 408 -11.62 -3.18 -17.34
N GLY A 409 -12.10 -2.86 -16.14
CA GLY A 409 -13.34 -3.40 -15.57
C GLY A 409 -14.49 -2.40 -15.44
N LEU A 410 -14.35 -1.16 -15.91
CA LEU A 410 -15.39 -0.12 -15.76
C LEU A 410 -16.74 -0.49 -16.37
N GLU A 411 -16.76 -1.31 -17.42
CA GLU A 411 -17.99 -1.75 -18.09
C GLU A 411 -18.51 -3.09 -17.55
N ASP A 412 -17.73 -3.79 -16.72
CA ASP A 412 -18.07 -5.09 -16.16
C ASP A 412 -18.79 -4.94 -14.82
N LYS A 413 -20.11 -5.12 -14.85
CA LYS A 413 -20.98 -5.04 -13.65
C LYS A 413 -20.61 -6.08 -12.59
N GLY A 414 -20.19 -7.28 -12.98
CA GLY A 414 -19.77 -8.33 -12.06
C GLY A 414 -18.47 -7.95 -11.35
N PHE A 415 -17.51 -7.42 -12.10
CA PHE A 415 -16.28 -6.86 -11.53
C PHE A 415 -16.57 -5.71 -10.55
N LEU A 416 -17.41 -4.74 -10.93
CA LEU A 416 -17.75 -3.61 -10.07
C LEU A 416 -18.48 -4.05 -8.80
N GLN A 417 -19.34 -5.07 -8.90
CA GLN A 417 -19.99 -5.69 -7.74
C GLN A 417 -18.98 -6.33 -6.80
N GLN A 418 -18.05 -7.13 -7.33
CA GLN A 418 -16.96 -7.72 -6.55
C GLN A 418 -16.11 -6.64 -5.86
N LEU A 419 -15.73 -5.60 -6.61
CA LEU A 419 -14.83 -4.53 -6.18
C LEU A 419 -15.35 -3.83 -4.92
N HIS A 420 -16.63 -3.44 -4.88
CA HIS A 420 -17.19 -2.72 -3.73
C HIS A 420 -17.74 -3.65 -2.64
N THR A 421 -18.00 -4.92 -2.91
CA THR A 421 -18.55 -5.87 -1.92
C THR A 421 -17.44 -6.58 -1.13
N VAL A 422 -16.38 -6.99 -1.81
CA VAL A 422 -15.30 -7.81 -1.24
C VAL A 422 -13.94 -7.14 -1.41
N GLY A 423 -13.69 -6.52 -2.57
CA GLY A 423 -12.38 -6.01 -2.95
C GLY A 423 -11.67 -6.91 -3.97
N LEU A 424 -10.37 -6.71 -4.16
CA LEU A 424 -9.56 -7.42 -5.15
C LEU A 424 -8.40 -8.17 -4.50
N VAL A 425 -7.98 -9.28 -5.09
CA VAL A 425 -6.68 -9.89 -4.78
C VAL A 425 -5.59 -9.28 -5.66
N ALA A 426 -4.42 -9.01 -5.09
CA ALA A 426 -3.23 -8.60 -5.83
C ALA A 426 -2.15 -9.65 -5.66
N GLN A 427 -1.92 -10.47 -6.69
CA GLN A 427 -0.98 -11.58 -6.64
C GLN A 427 0.38 -11.20 -7.21
N PHE A 428 1.38 -11.20 -6.33
CA PHE A 428 2.79 -10.96 -6.63
C PHE A 428 3.52 -12.29 -6.81
N GLU A 429 4.02 -12.51 -8.02
CA GLU A 429 4.99 -13.55 -8.32
C GLU A 429 6.41 -13.01 -8.10
N SER A 430 7.22 -13.74 -7.35
CA SER A 430 8.64 -13.46 -7.18
C SER A 430 9.51 -14.64 -7.66
N LEU A 431 10.53 -14.30 -8.44
CA LEU A 431 11.53 -15.24 -8.98
C LEU A 431 12.87 -15.20 -8.22
N LEU A 432 12.89 -14.56 -7.04
CA LEU A 432 14.09 -14.39 -6.22
C LEU A 432 14.56 -15.70 -5.60
N SER A 433 15.88 -15.90 -5.57
CA SER A 433 16.46 -17.03 -4.85
C SER A 433 16.57 -16.77 -3.35
N THR A 434 16.50 -17.82 -2.55
CA THR A 434 16.74 -17.76 -1.10
C THR A 434 18.24 -17.86 -0.74
N TYR A 435 19.10 -17.25 -1.56
CA TYR A 435 20.56 -17.30 -1.38
C TYR A 435 21.20 -15.94 -1.64
N SER A 436 22.37 -15.72 -1.02
CA SER A 436 23.17 -14.49 -1.17
C SER A 436 22.32 -13.22 -0.93
N GLU A 437 22.47 -12.17 -1.73
CA GLU A 437 21.75 -10.91 -1.55
C GLU A 437 20.24 -11.04 -1.87
N GLU A 438 19.82 -12.01 -2.70
CA GLU A 438 18.39 -12.14 -3.07
C GLU A 438 17.51 -12.61 -1.91
N ILE A 439 18.08 -13.30 -0.91
CA ILE A 439 17.32 -13.63 0.32
C ILE A 439 16.94 -12.36 1.09
N GLY A 440 17.82 -11.38 1.16
CA GLY A 440 17.54 -10.10 1.81
C GLY A 440 16.56 -9.25 1.01
N MET A 441 16.59 -9.34 -0.33
CA MET A 441 15.57 -8.71 -1.18
C MET A 441 14.20 -9.35 -0.95
N LEU A 442 14.13 -10.67 -0.77
CA LEU A 442 12.88 -11.38 -0.47
C LEU A 442 12.35 -11.01 0.93
N GLU A 443 13.24 -10.87 1.92
CA GLU A 443 12.89 -10.39 3.27
C GLU A 443 12.39 -8.93 3.28
N ASP A 444 12.90 -8.07 2.40
CA ASP A 444 12.35 -6.72 2.16
C ASP A 444 10.95 -6.85 1.53
N MET A 445 10.85 -7.55 0.41
CA MET A 445 9.64 -7.70 -0.39
C MET A 445 8.48 -8.33 0.39
N GLU A 446 8.74 -9.33 1.26
CA GLU A 446 7.74 -9.93 2.15
C GLU A 446 7.06 -8.89 3.04
N VAL A 447 7.85 -8.02 3.67
CA VAL A 447 7.31 -6.97 4.55
C VAL A 447 6.61 -5.89 3.75
N GLY A 448 7.24 -5.42 2.66
CA GLY A 448 6.67 -4.37 1.82
C GLY A 448 5.31 -4.73 1.22
N ILE A 449 5.17 -5.94 0.71
CA ILE A 449 3.90 -6.44 0.16
C ILE A 449 2.89 -6.69 1.28
N SER A 450 3.31 -7.27 2.41
CA SER A 450 2.39 -7.48 3.54
C SER A 450 1.84 -6.16 4.09
N ASP A 451 2.60 -5.06 4.02
CA ASP A 451 2.15 -3.74 4.48
C ASP A 451 1.11 -3.09 3.57
N LEU A 452 0.97 -3.55 2.32
CA LEU A 452 -0.07 -3.07 1.41
C LEU A 452 -1.49 -3.35 1.92
N GLN A 453 -1.67 -4.27 2.87
CA GLN A 453 -2.96 -4.49 3.55
C GLN A 453 -3.48 -3.24 4.31
N ARG A 454 -2.61 -2.24 4.54
CA ARG A 454 -2.95 -0.96 5.17
C ARG A 454 -3.46 0.09 4.18
N VAL A 455 -3.53 -0.27 2.90
CA VAL A 455 -3.90 0.62 1.81
C VAL A 455 -5.36 0.37 1.46
N THR A 456 -6.11 1.45 1.32
CA THR A 456 -7.48 1.43 0.82
C THR A 456 -7.58 2.34 -0.39
N PHE A 457 -8.37 1.94 -1.38
CA PHE A 457 -8.63 2.75 -2.56
C PHE A 457 -9.99 3.44 -2.45
N ARG A 458 -10.11 4.64 -3.03
CA ARG A 458 -11.38 5.33 -3.26
C ARG A 458 -11.39 5.83 -4.68
N ILE A 459 -12.54 5.76 -5.33
CA ILE A 459 -12.72 6.33 -6.67
C ILE A 459 -13.37 7.69 -6.47
N THR A 460 -12.82 8.71 -7.11
CA THR A 460 -13.29 10.10 -6.99
C THR A 460 -13.60 10.66 -8.38
N GLU A 461 -14.40 11.72 -8.41
CA GLU A 461 -14.62 12.48 -9.63
C GLU A 461 -13.44 13.44 -9.86
N ALA A 462 -12.93 13.49 -11.09
CA ALA A 462 -11.87 14.41 -11.47
C ALA A 462 -12.42 15.84 -11.64
N GLU A 463 -11.65 16.85 -11.19
CA GLU A 463 -12.03 18.26 -11.33
C GLU A 463 -12.15 18.70 -12.81
N SER A 464 -11.33 18.13 -13.69
CA SER A 464 -11.41 18.36 -15.14
C SER A 464 -10.81 17.18 -15.91
N GLN A 465 -10.87 17.26 -17.25
CA GLN A 465 -10.25 16.29 -18.16
C GLN A 465 -8.72 16.47 -18.30
N ASP A 466 -8.11 17.40 -17.56
CA ASP A 466 -6.66 17.59 -17.59
C ASP A 466 -5.95 16.33 -17.05
N PRO A 467 -4.96 15.76 -17.76
CA PRO A 467 -4.18 14.61 -17.30
C PRO A 467 -3.58 14.78 -15.90
N ALA A 468 -3.31 16.01 -15.46
CA ALA A 468 -2.83 16.32 -14.11
C ALA A 468 -3.90 16.04 -13.03
N HIS A 469 -5.17 16.31 -13.33
CA HIS A 469 -6.31 16.05 -12.43
C HIS A 469 -6.76 14.58 -12.43
N LEU A 470 -6.24 13.78 -13.37
CA LEU A 470 -6.49 12.34 -13.48
C LEU A 470 -5.40 11.49 -12.80
N GLN A 471 -4.45 12.12 -12.09
CA GLN A 471 -3.41 11.41 -11.34
C GLN A 471 -3.94 10.94 -9.98
N PRO A 472 -3.65 9.70 -9.56
CA PRO A 472 -3.93 9.23 -8.22
C PRO A 472 -3.27 10.06 -7.12
N VAL A 473 -4.02 10.30 -6.04
CA VAL A 473 -3.58 11.05 -4.87
C VAL A 473 -3.51 10.14 -3.64
N VAL A 474 -2.40 10.21 -2.91
CA VAL A 474 -2.14 9.44 -1.69
C VAL A 474 -2.31 10.35 -0.49
N SER A 475 -3.10 9.91 0.48
CA SER A 475 -3.29 10.58 1.76
C SER A 475 -3.20 9.57 2.92
N GLY A 476 -3.05 10.07 4.15
CA GLY A 476 -2.98 9.23 5.36
C GLY A 476 -1.59 9.20 6.00
N ARG A 477 -1.30 8.11 6.70
CA ARG A 477 -0.12 7.93 7.57
C ARG A 477 0.44 6.50 7.43
N ARG A 478 1.63 6.24 7.99
CA ARG A 478 2.30 4.93 7.89
C ARG A 478 1.50 3.71 8.37
N ASP A 479 0.50 3.92 9.22
CA ASP A 479 -0.42 2.90 9.72
C ASP A 479 -1.64 2.68 8.82
N HIS A 480 -2.04 3.68 8.03
CA HIS A 480 -3.15 3.57 7.08
C HIS A 480 -3.08 4.62 5.96
N TYR A 481 -3.13 4.17 4.71
CA TYR A 481 -3.14 5.04 3.54
C TYR A 481 -4.44 4.91 2.75
N THR A 482 -4.91 6.02 2.20
CA THR A 482 -5.96 6.04 1.18
C THR A 482 -5.37 6.52 -0.14
N VAL A 483 -5.63 5.78 -1.22
CA VAL A 483 -5.29 6.16 -2.59
C VAL A 483 -6.58 6.51 -3.31
N GLU A 484 -6.73 7.79 -3.64
CA GLU A 484 -7.85 8.32 -4.43
C GLU A 484 -7.50 8.21 -5.91
N VAL A 485 -8.38 7.59 -6.68
CA VAL A 485 -8.23 7.38 -8.12
C VAL A 485 -9.31 8.21 -8.84
N PRO A 486 -8.95 9.40 -9.35
CA PRO A 486 -9.90 10.25 -10.05
C PRO A 486 -10.28 9.67 -11.41
N LEU A 487 -11.57 9.77 -11.74
CA LEU A 487 -12.12 9.40 -13.05
C LEU A 487 -12.83 10.58 -13.71
N PRO A 488 -12.87 10.64 -15.05
CA PRO A 488 -13.68 11.60 -15.77
C PRO A 488 -15.16 11.55 -15.36
N HIS A 489 -15.84 12.70 -15.33
CA HIS A 489 -17.25 12.83 -14.94
C HIS A 489 -18.17 11.76 -15.56
N GLU A 490 -18.12 11.60 -16.89
CA GLU A 490 -18.96 10.62 -17.61
C GLU A 490 -18.77 9.18 -17.12
N THR A 491 -17.51 8.82 -16.81
CA THR A 491 -17.17 7.48 -16.32
C THR A 491 -17.57 7.32 -14.86
N PHE A 492 -17.37 8.36 -14.05
CA PHE A 492 -17.69 8.35 -12.63
C PHE A 492 -19.21 8.22 -12.39
N GLU A 493 -20.02 8.94 -13.15
CA GLU A 493 -21.49 8.87 -13.07
C GLU A 493 -22.06 7.49 -13.46
N ALA A 494 -21.32 6.71 -14.25
CA ALA A 494 -21.73 5.35 -14.63
C ALA A 494 -21.47 4.29 -13.55
N LEU A 495 -20.76 4.65 -12.46
CA LEU A 495 -20.41 3.71 -11.39
C LEU A 495 -21.60 3.45 -10.44
N PRO A 496 -21.60 2.29 -9.74
CA PRO A 496 -22.53 2.03 -8.65
C PRO A 496 -22.48 3.09 -7.56
N ASP A 497 -23.63 3.37 -6.95
CA ASP A 497 -23.78 4.39 -5.90
C ASP A 497 -22.84 4.15 -4.72
N GLU A 498 -22.60 2.89 -4.34
CA GLU A 498 -21.67 2.56 -3.25
C GLU A 498 -20.26 3.11 -3.53
N ILE A 499 -19.81 3.03 -4.79
CA ILE A 499 -18.50 3.53 -5.19
C ILE A 499 -18.51 5.06 -5.25
N ARG A 500 -19.58 5.66 -5.80
CA ARG A 500 -19.73 7.12 -5.92
C ARG A 500 -19.83 7.82 -4.57
N GLU A 501 -20.46 7.18 -3.59
CA GLU A 501 -20.51 7.63 -2.18
C GLU A 501 -19.15 7.49 -1.46
N GLY A 502 -18.12 7.01 -2.17
CA GLY A 502 -16.74 6.96 -1.69
C GLY A 502 -16.47 5.73 -0.81
N LYS A 503 -17.19 4.62 -0.97
CA LYS A 503 -16.93 3.40 -0.18
C LYS A 503 -15.47 2.96 -0.31
N PRO A 504 -14.79 2.65 0.81
CA PRO A 504 -13.41 2.19 0.79
C PRO A 504 -13.28 0.82 0.09
N LEU A 505 -12.43 0.74 -0.92
CA LEU A 505 -12.17 -0.45 -1.71
C LEU A 505 -10.90 -1.14 -1.22
N GLN A 506 -11.01 -2.42 -0.84
CA GLN A 506 -9.91 -3.19 -0.26
C GLN A 506 -9.13 -3.96 -1.32
N VAL A 507 -7.83 -4.13 -1.08
CA VAL A 507 -6.98 -5.01 -1.88
C VAL A 507 -6.21 -5.95 -0.97
N TYR A 508 -6.22 -7.24 -1.31
CA TYR A 508 -5.60 -8.32 -0.56
C TYR A 508 -4.30 -8.74 -1.26
N PRO A 509 -3.13 -8.25 -0.81
CA PRO A 509 -1.85 -8.60 -1.40
C PRO A 509 -1.45 -10.03 -1.02
N VAL A 510 -1.06 -10.84 -2.00
CA VAL A 510 -0.51 -12.18 -1.78
C VAL A 510 0.79 -12.36 -2.56
N LEU A 511 1.82 -12.90 -1.90
CA LEU A 511 3.15 -13.14 -2.47
C LEU A 511 3.46 -14.63 -2.59
N PHE A 512 3.75 -15.09 -3.81
CA PHE A 512 4.28 -16.42 -4.06
C PHE A 512 5.68 -16.32 -4.66
N ASN A 513 6.65 -17.01 -4.05
CA ASN A 513 8.04 -17.02 -4.47
C ASN A 513 8.48 -18.42 -4.91
N VAL A 514 9.14 -18.50 -6.06
CA VAL A 514 9.94 -19.66 -6.46
C VAL A 514 11.21 -19.14 -7.12
N GLY A 515 12.37 -19.38 -6.50
CA GLY A 515 13.64 -18.93 -7.05
C GLY A 515 13.95 -19.56 -8.41
N ILE A 516 14.21 -18.74 -9.44
CA ILE A 516 14.64 -19.22 -10.75
C ILE A 516 15.99 -18.61 -11.10
N ASN A 517 17.06 -19.23 -10.63
CA ASN A 517 18.44 -18.96 -11.04
C ASN A 517 19.35 -20.12 -10.57
N GLU A 518 20.66 -20.00 -10.82
CA GLU A 518 21.70 -20.89 -10.31
C GLU A 518 21.81 -20.84 -8.77
N GLN A 519 21.65 -19.67 -8.16
CA GLN A 519 21.74 -19.49 -6.72
C GLN A 519 20.64 -20.24 -5.96
N GLN A 520 19.45 -20.39 -6.55
CA GLN A 520 18.39 -21.22 -6.01
C GLN A 520 18.78 -22.69 -6.04
N THR A 521 19.46 -23.17 -7.08
CA THR A 521 19.98 -24.55 -7.07
C THR A 521 20.95 -24.76 -5.91
N ILE A 522 21.74 -23.74 -5.56
CA ILE A 522 22.64 -23.80 -4.40
C ILE A 522 21.83 -23.82 -3.10
N ALA A 523 20.83 -22.94 -2.95
CA ALA A 523 19.95 -22.95 -1.79
C ALA A 523 19.25 -24.30 -1.57
N GLU A 524 18.69 -24.89 -2.62
CA GLU A 524 17.99 -26.18 -2.54
C GLU A 524 18.92 -27.34 -2.16
N ARG A 525 20.21 -27.26 -2.50
CA ARG A 525 21.19 -28.33 -2.24
C ARG A 525 21.93 -28.15 -0.93
N PHE A 526 22.24 -26.91 -0.55
CA PHE A 526 23.19 -26.59 0.51
C PHE A 526 22.75 -25.43 1.43
N GLY A 527 21.64 -24.75 1.11
CA GLY A 527 21.17 -23.60 1.86
C GLY A 527 19.82 -23.84 2.53
N ASP A 528 19.16 -22.73 2.88
CA ASP A 528 17.85 -22.73 3.51
C ASP A 528 16.77 -22.19 2.55
N ILE A 529 15.68 -22.93 2.43
CA ILE A 529 14.50 -22.55 1.64
C ILE A 529 13.27 -22.27 2.53
N SER A 530 13.41 -22.35 3.86
CA SER A 530 12.33 -22.17 4.83
C SER A 530 11.60 -20.83 4.69
N LEU A 531 12.33 -19.77 4.32
CA LEU A 531 11.75 -18.45 4.04
C LEU A 531 10.72 -18.53 2.91
N GLN A 532 11.06 -19.20 1.80
CA GLN A 532 10.17 -19.36 0.66
C GLN A 532 8.95 -20.22 1.04
N GLU A 533 9.16 -21.33 1.73
CA GLU A 533 8.08 -22.22 2.19
C GLU A 533 7.10 -21.48 3.10
N ARG A 534 7.61 -20.72 4.08
CA ARG A 534 6.80 -19.87 4.98
C ARG A 534 6.00 -18.83 4.22
N ILE A 535 6.63 -18.11 3.29
CA ILE A 535 5.96 -17.08 2.48
C ILE A 535 4.82 -17.73 1.68
N ASN A 536 5.10 -18.81 0.95
CA ASN A 536 4.09 -19.46 0.10
C ASN A 536 2.93 -20.04 0.93
N GLN A 537 3.20 -20.66 2.07
CA GLN A 537 2.18 -21.21 2.97
C GLN A 537 1.27 -20.12 3.53
N LYS A 538 1.86 -19.06 4.11
CA LYS A 538 1.10 -17.92 4.64
C LYS A 538 0.21 -17.27 3.58
N ASN A 539 0.74 -17.07 2.36
CA ASN A 539 0.01 -16.39 1.31
C ASN A 539 -1.05 -17.28 0.64
N PHE A 540 -0.88 -18.60 0.66
CA PHE A 540 -1.95 -19.53 0.31
C PHE A 540 -3.15 -19.40 1.25
N GLU A 541 -2.92 -19.32 2.57
CA GLU A 541 -3.99 -19.16 3.56
C GLU A 541 -4.77 -17.85 3.36
N ILE A 542 -4.07 -16.76 3.02
CA ILE A 542 -4.71 -15.48 2.70
C ILE A 542 -5.56 -15.59 1.43
N LEU A 543 -5.03 -16.22 0.38
CA LEU A 543 -5.74 -16.40 -0.89
C LEU A 543 -6.98 -17.27 -0.74
N ASP A 544 -6.87 -18.38 -0.01
CA ASP A 544 -7.99 -19.28 0.31
C ASP A 544 -9.06 -18.59 1.16
N GLY A 545 -8.65 -17.80 2.16
CA GLY A 545 -9.56 -16.97 2.95
C GLY A 545 -10.30 -15.92 2.12
N TYR A 546 -9.61 -15.26 1.19
CA TYR A 546 -10.22 -14.33 0.24
C TYR A 546 -11.24 -15.04 -0.67
N TYR A 547 -10.88 -16.19 -1.24
CA TYR A 547 -11.79 -16.97 -2.09
C TYR A 547 -13.09 -17.34 -1.36
N LYS A 548 -13.00 -17.80 -0.10
CA LYS A 548 -14.17 -18.10 0.73
C LYS A 548 -15.05 -16.87 0.95
N SER A 549 -14.45 -15.73 1.30
CA SER A 549 -15.24 -14.48 1.45
C SER A 549 -15.87 -14.01 0.14
N LEU A 550 -15.25 -14.30 -1.00
CA LEU A 550 -15.77 -13.95 -2.32
C LEU A 550 -16.96 -14.84 -2.68
N SER A 551 -16.81 -16.17 -2.56
CA SER A 551 -17.86 -17.14 -2.87
C SER A 551 -19.11 -16.95 -2.01
N ASP A 552 -18.96 -16.46 -0.77
CA ASP A 552 -20.07 -16.22 0.14
C ASP A 552 -20.89 -14.96 -0.23
N LYS A 553 -20.27 -13.97 -0.89
CA LYS A 553 -20.84 -12.63 -1.07
C LYS A 553 -21.15 -12.26 -2.53
N VAL A 554 -20.50 -12.93 -3.48
CA VAL A 554 -20.58 -12.59 -4.90
C VAL A 554 -20.90 -13.87 -5.69
N PRO A 555 -21.95 -13.86 -6.53
CA PRO A 555 -22.24 -14.99 -7.41
C PRO A 555 -21.04 -15.31 -8.31
N LEU A 556 -20.76 -16.61 -8.53
CA LEU A 556 -19.64 -17.04 -9.37
C LEU A 556 -19.78 -16.59 -10.84
N GLU A 557 -21.00 -16.26 -11.29
CA GLU A 557 -21.28 -15.69 -12.61
C GLU A 557 -20.65 -14.30 -12.81
N CYS A 558 -20.30 -13.59 -11.74
CA CYS A 558 -19.58 -12.32 -11.79
C CYS A 558 -18.07 -12.47 -12.02
N LEU A 559 -17.55 -13.71 -12.04
CA LEU A 559 -16.14 -14.00 -12.28
C LEU A 559 -15.88 -14.26 -13.76
N PRO A 560 -14.64 -14.05 -14.25
CA PRO A 560 -14.30 -14.29 -15.65
C PRO A 560 -14.54 -15.75 -16.04
N CYS A 561 -15.26 -15.96 -17.14
CA CYS A 561 -15.42 -17.28 -17.74
C CYS A 561 -14.11 -17.69 -18.45
N SER A 562 -13.66 -18.91 -18.21
CA SER A 562 -12.48 -19.52 -18.87
C SER A 562 -12.94 -20.68 -19.74
N GLN A 563 -12.26 -20.92 -20.86
CA GLN A 563 -12.52 -22.08 -21.73
C GLN A 563 -12.08 -23.38 -21.05
N THR A 564 -11.08 -23.32 -20.16
CA THR A 564 -10.66 -24.46 -19.36
C THR A 564 -11.65 -24.69 -18.20
N GLN A 565 -12.41 -25.79 -18.25
CA GLN A 565 -13.48 -26.12 -17.29
C GLN A 565 -13.01 -26.50 -15.86
N THR A 566 -11.71 -26.45 -15.54
CA THR A 566 -11.22 -26.78 -14.19
C THR A 566 -11.88 -25.88 -13.16
N ASP A 567 -12.36 -26.40 -12.04
CA ASP A 567 -13.03 -25.56 -11.04
C ASP A 567 -12.01 -24.71 -10.25
N LEU A 568 -12.41 -23.51 -9.82
CA LEU A 568 -11.55 -22.61 -9.01
C LEU A 568 -11.14 -23.26 -7.70
N LYS A 569 -12.04 -24.03 -7.08
CA LYS A 569 -11.76 -24.77 -5.85
C LYS A 569 -10.70 -25.85 -6.06
N GLU A 570 -10.79 -26.59 -7.16
CA GLU A 570 -9.81 -27.61 -7.54
C GLU A 570 -8.42 -27.00 -7.78
N LEU A 571 -8.36 -25.84 -8.43
CA LEU A 571 -7.11 -25.10 -8.60
C LEU A 571 -6.50 -24.68 -7.25
N LEU A 572 -7.32 -24.21 -6.31
CA LEU A 572 -6.87 -23.85 -4.96
C LEU A 572 -6.38 -25.06 -4.17
N GLU A 573 -7.09 -26.19 -4.21
CA GLU A 573 -6.67 -27.44 -3.59
C GLU A 573 -5.33 -27.92 -4.16
N THR A 574 -5.17 -27.85 -5.49
CA THR A 574 -3.93 -28.20 -6.19
C THR A 574 -2.78 -27.25 -5.82
N LEU A 575 -3.05 -25.95 -5.68
CA LEU A 575 -2.07 -24.97 -5.22
C LEU A 575 -1.62 -25.30 -3.78
N GLY A 576 -2.56 -25.58 -2.87
CA GLY A 576 -2.26 -25.95 -1.50
C GLY A 576 -1.37 -27.19 -1.40
N GLN A 577 -1.66 -28.21 -2.21
CA GLN A 577 -0.81 -29.40 -2.33
C GLN A 577 0.59 -29.06 -2.85
N ASN A 578 0.69 -28.20 -3.86
CA ASN A 578 1.98 -27.81 -4.44
C ASN A 578 2.84 -26.98 -3.49
N VAL A 579 2.23 -26.16 -2.63
CA VAL A 579 2.91 -25.32 -1.63
C VAL A 579 3.61 -26.17 -0.56
N VAL A 580 3.00 -27.29 -0.16
CA VAL A 580 3.60 -28.21 0.82
C VAL A 580 4.49 -29.28 0.17
N THR A 581 4.35 -29.51 -1.14
CA THR A 581 5.10 -30.53 -1.87
C THR A 581 6.55 -30.12 -2.07
N LYS A 582 7.47 -30.97 -1.61
CA LYS A 582 8.92 -30.79 -1.82
C LYS A 582 9.31 -31.17 -3.25
N LYS A 583 9.16 -30.21 -4.16
CA LYS A 583 9.60 -30.32 -5.55
C LYS A 583 10.61 -29.22 -5.87
N ARG A 584 11.71 -29.62 -6.50
CA ARG A 584 12.78 -28.69 -6.90
C ARG A 584 12.23 -27.65 -7.86
N LYS A 585 12.43 -26.36 -7.55
CA LYS A 585 11.89 -25.21 -8.28
C LYS A 585 10.47 -25.45 -8.75
N ASN A 586 9.56 -25.68 -7.80
CA ASN A 586 8.17 -26.00 -8.10
C ASN A 586 7.43 -24.80 -8.72
N VAL A 587 7.69 -24.51 -9.99
CA VAL A 587 7.13 -23.36 -10.73
C VAL A 587 5.63 -23.45 -10.93
N GLU A 588 5.03 -24.63 -10.74
CA GLU A 588 3.57 -24.82 -10.77
C GLU A 588 2.86 -23.99 -9.69
N ILE A 589 3.51 -23.72 -8.55
CA ILE A 589 2.99 -22.79 -7.53
C ILE A 589 2.70 -21.42 -8.17
N LEU A 590 3.62 -20.91 -9.00
CA LEU A 590 3.48 -19.61 -9.63
C LEU A 590 2.41 -19.63 -10.72
N TRP A 591 2.37 -20.68 -11.54
CA TRP A 591 1.39 -20.83 -12.61
C TRP A 591 -0.04 -20.97 -12.06
N LEU A 592 -0.23 -21.78 -11.02
CA LEU A 592 -1.52 -21.96 -10.35
C LEU A 592 -1.97 -20.66 -9.69
N ALA A 593 -1.10 -20.00 -8.91
CA ALA A 593 -1.42 -18.74 -8.26
C ALA A 593 -1.79 -17.63 -9.28
N GLY A 594 -1.06 -17.55 -10.40
CA GLY A 594 -1.38 -16.62 -11.48
C GLY A 594 -2.72 -16.93 -12.16
N THR A 595 -3.00 -18.20 -12.44
CA THR A 595 -4.27 -18.65 -13.04
C THR A 595 -5.46 -18.37 -12.13
N ILE A 596 -5.33 -18.70 -10.83
CA ILE A 596 -6.34 -18.40 -9.81
C ILE A 596 -6.56 -16.89 -9.72
N CYS A 597 -5.49 -16.08 -9.68
CA CYS A 597 -5.59 -14.62 -9.65
C CYS A 597 -6.42 -14.09 -10.84
N ARG A 598 -6.17 -14.56 -12.07
CA ARG A 598 -6.93 -14.14 -13.26
C ARG A 598 -8.41 -14.51 -13.15
N ARG A 599 -8.71 -15.71 -12.69
CA ARG A 599 -10.08 -16.20 -12.49
C ARG A 599 -10.81 -15.54 -11.33
N LEU A 600 -10.11 -14.84 -10.44
CA LEU A 600 -10.68 -14.09 -9.33
C LEU A 600 -10.76 -12.57 -9.61
N ASN A 601 -10.67 -12.14 -10.88
CA ASN A 601 -10.56 -10.71 -11.23
C ASN A 601 -9.39 -9.99 -10.53
N GLY A 602 -8.34 -10.72 -10.16
CA GLY A 602 -7.21 -10.19 -9.43
C GLY A 602 -6.25 -9.36 -10.29
N ILE A 603 -5.36 -8.65 -9.61
CA ILE A 603 -4.28 -7.88 -10.20
C ILE A 603 -3.02 -8.74 -10.21
N ARG A 604 -2.44 -8.94 -11.39
CA ARG A 604 -1.31 -9.84 -11.61
C ARG A 604 0.01 -9.09 -11.66
N PHE A 605 0.97 -9.46 -10.83
CA PHE A 605 2.31 -8.88 -10.78
C PHE A 605 3.41 -9.91 -10.98
N THR A 606 4.44 -9.58 -11.75
CA THR A 606 5.61 -10.44 -11.94
C THR A 606 6.92 -9.70 -11.64
N SER A 607 7.68 -10.25 -10.70
CA SER A 607 8.88 -9.65 -10.15
C SER A 607 10.08 -10.59 -10.14
N CYS A 608 11.23 -10.01 -10.39
CA CYS A 608 12.54 -10.60 -10.06
C CYS A 608 13.42 -9.47 -9.52
N LYS A 609 14.73 -9.69 -9.34
CA LYS A 609 15.66 -8.68 -8.79
C LYS A 609 15.52 -7.29 -9.42
N SER A 610 15.27 -7.21 -10.72
CA SER A 610 15.19 -5.91 -11.42
C SER A 610 14.14 -5.85 -12.53
N ALA A 611 13.20 -6.79 -12.59
CA ALA A 611 12.18 -6.92 -13.63
C ALA A 611 12.66 -6.74 -15.09
N LYS A 612 13.84 -7.27 -15.38
CA LYS A 612 14.41 -7.29 -16.73
C LYS A 612 14.39 -8.72 -17.27
N ASP A 613 15.47 -9.49 -17.11
CA ASP A 613 15.67 -10.75 -17.83
C ASP A 613 14.74 -11.89 -17.38
N ARG A 614 14.77 -12.29 -16.10
CA ARG A 614 13.94 -13.41 -15.58
C ARG A 614 12.45 -13.12 -15.68
N THR A 615 12.07 -11.85 -15.48
CA THR A 615 10.69 -11.40 -15.61
C THR A 615 10.21 -11.50 -17.04
N SER A 616 11.04 -11.14 -18.03
CA SER A 616 10.71 -11.35 -19.44
C SER A 616 10.47 -12.83 -19.76
N MET A 617 11.23 -13.74 -19.15
CA MET A 617 11.01 -15.19 -19.32
C MET A 617 9.66 -15.62 -18.76
N SER A 618 9.29 -15.17 -17.55
CA SER A 618 8.02 -15.57 -16.94
C SER A 618 6.80 -14.98 -17.63
N VAL A 619 6.84 -13.68 -17.94
CA VAL A 619 5.72 -12.97 -18.58
C VAL A 619 5.39 -13.54 -19.96
N THR A 620 6.41 -13.75 -20.81
CA THR A 620 6.19 -14.34 -22.14
C THR A 620 5.71 -15.79 -22.06
N LEU A 621 6.13 -16.54 -21.02
CA LEU A 621 5.65 -17.90 -20.79
C LEU A 621 4.18 -17.91 -20.39
N GLU A 622 3.77 -17.03 -19.46
CA GLU A 622 2.37 -16.89 -19.05
C GLU A 622 1.49 -16.48 -20.23
N GLN A 623 1.91 -15.48 -21.02
CA GLN A 623 1.20 -15.05 -22.22
C GLN A 623 1.02 -16.19 -23.24
N CYS A 624 2.08 -16.93 -23.55
CA CYS A 624 1.96 -18.08 -24.46
C CYS A 624 1.09 -19.20 -23.89
N ALA A 625 1.10 -19.41 -22.57
CA ALA A 625 0.22 -20.37 -21.91
C ALA A 625 -1.25 -19.96 -22.06
N LEU A 626 -1.58 -18.70 -21.83
CA LEU A 626 -2.92 -18.15 -22.05
C LEU A 626 -3.37 -18.32 -23.50
N LEU A 627 -2.50 -18.02 -24.48
CA LEU A 627 -2.82 -18.24 -25.90
C LEU A 627 -3.13 -19.71 -26.21
N ARG A 628 -2.41 -20.65 -25.59
CA ARG A 628 -2.63 -22.10 -25.76
C ARG A 628 -3.92 -22.55 -25.09
N ASP A 629 -4.15 -22.10 -23.86
CA ASP A 629 -5.20 -22.65 -23.00
C ASP A 629 -6.57 -21.97 -23.25
N GLU A 630 -6.58 -20.70 -23.70
CA GLU A 630 -7.80 -19.89 -23.88
C GLU A 630 -8.04 -19.43 -25.32
N HIS A 631 -7.02 -19.52 -26.20
CA HIS A 631 -7.12 -19.04 -27.60
C HIS A 631 -6.67 -20.07 -28.62
N HIS A 632 -6.62 -21.34 -28.23
CA HIS A 632 -6.36 -22.47 -29.10
C HIS A 632 -5.04 -22.35 -29.89
N LEU A 633 -3.99 -21.74 -29.33
CA LEU A 633 -2.66 -21.80 -29.91
C LEU A 633 -2.23 -23.25 -30.02
N ASN A 634 -1.86 -23.65 -31.24
CA ASN A 634 -1.45 -25.01 -31.49
C ASN A 634 -0.20 -25.36 -30.66
N LYS A 635 -0.26 -26.49 -29.94
CA LYS A 635 0.77 -26.96 -29.01
C LYS A 635 2.14 -27.11 -29.67
N ASP A 636 2.18 -27.49 -30.95
CA ASP A 636 3.42 -27.64 -31.72
C ASP A 636 4.09 -26.29 -32.01
N TYR A 637 3.33 -25.19 -31.97
CA TYR A 637 3.82 -23.83 -32.16
C TYR A 637 4.12 -23.10 -30.85
N PHE A 638 3.83 -23.69 -29.69
CA PHE A 638 4.01 -23.05 -28.39
C PHE A 638 5.43 -22.52 -28.16
N ILE A 639 6.46 -23.35 -28.40
CA ILE A 639 7.86 -22.95 -28.24
C ILE A 639 8.25 -21.91 -29.28
N ARG A 640 7.75 -22.01 -30.51
CA ARG A 640 8.02 -21.03 -31.58
C ARG A 640 7.42 -19.66 -31.25
N ALA A 641 6.21 -19.62 -30.70
CA ALA A 641 5.57 -18.40 -30.23
C ALA A 641 6.38 -17.78 -29.08
N LEU A 642 6.77 -18.60 -28.11
CA LEU A 642 7.58 -18.17 -26.96
C LEU A 642 8.92 -17.56 -27.39
N ASP A 643 9.63 -18.23 -28.31
CA ASP A 643 10.91 -17.75 -28.84
C ASP A 643 10.73 -16.46 -29.65
N CYS A 644 9.66 -16.35 -30.44
CA CYS A 644 9.32 -15.15 -31.20
C CYS A 644 9.07 -13.95 -30.28
N MET A 645 8.21 -14.10 -29.27
CA MET A 645 7.91 -13.03 -28.31
C MET A 645 9.15 -12.63 -27.50
N ARG A 646 10.04 -13.58 -27.15
CA ARG A 646 11.28 -13.26 -26.42
C ARG A 646 12.35 -12.57 -27.28
N ARG A 647 12.40 -12.88 -28.58
CA ARG A 647 13.39 -12.35 -29.51
C ARG A 647 13.01 -10.98 -30.07
N GLU A 648 11.74 -10.82 -30.46
CA GLU A 648 11.26 -9.65 -31.21
C GLU A 648 10.20 -8.83 -30.44
N GLY A 649 9.84 -9.26 -29.22
CA GLY A 649 8.74 -8.66 -28.47
C GLY A 649 9.07 -7.46 -27.59
N CYS A 650 8.07 -6.95 -26.89
CA CYS A 650 8.20 -5.72 -26.10
C CYS A 650 9.21 -5.89 -24.95
N ARG A 651 9.35 -7.12 -24.44
CA ARG A 651 10.24 -7.44 -23.34
C ARG A 651 11.73 -7.40 -23.70
N ILE A 652 12.12 -7.58 -24.97
CA ILE A 652 13.51 -7.33 -25.40
C ILE A 652 13.78 -5.83 -25.53
N GLU A 653 12.76 -5.03 -25.86
CA GLU A 653 12.88 -3.56 -25.89
C GLU A 653 13.07 -2.99 -24.48
N ASN A 654 12.49 -3.59 -23.44
CA ASN A 654 12.82 -3.24 -22.06
C ASN A 654 14.32 -3.45 -21.75
N VAL A 655 14.92 -4.53 -22.28
CA VAL A 655 16.36 -4.76 -22.13
C VAL A 655 17.15 -3.67 -22.85
N GLN A 656 16.75 -3.31 -24.07
CA GLN A 656 17.33 -2.20 -24.82
C GLN A 656 17.22 -0.86 -24.06
N LYS A 657 16.05 -0.54 -23.50
CA LYS A 657 15.85 0.67 -22.68
C LYS A 657 16.76 0.69 -21.44
N ASN A 658 17.06 -0.48 -20.86
CA ASN A 658 17.86 -0.61 -19.65
C ASN A 658 19.37 -0.55 -19.87
N ILE A 659 19.88 -1.24 -20.90
CA ILE A 659 21.32 -1.46 -21.10
C ILE A 659 21.79 -1.15 -22.53
N ARG A 660 20.93 -0.55 -23.36
CA ARG A 660 21.21 -0.18 -24.77
C ARG A 660 21.61 -1.35 -25.67
N CYS A 661 21.29 -2.58 -25.25
CA CYS A 661 21.54 -3.80 -26.00
C CYS A 661 20.34 -4.75 -25.93
N ARG A 662 19.97 -5.36 -27.07
CA ARG A 662 18.94 -6.40 -27.18
C ARG A 662 19.49 -7.80 -26.85
N LYS A 663 20.11 -7.94 -25.67
CA LYS A 663 20.60 -9.23 -25.17
C LYS A 663 20.30 -9.42 -23.69
N TYR A 664 19.64 -10.51 -23.35
CA TYR A 664 19.42 -10.91 -21.96
C TYR A 664 20.76 -11.21 -21.28
N ALA A 665 20.92 -10.73 -20.04
CA ALA A 665 22.16 -10.85 -19.28
C ALA A 665 22.29 -12.22 -18.58
N PHE A 666 22.24 -13.30 -19.36
CA PHE A 666 22.47 -14.67 -18.90
C PHE A 666 23.70 -15.28 -19.56
N ASN A 667 24.41 -16.14 -18.83
CA ASN A 667 25.42 -17.02 -19.42
C ASN A 667 24.92 -18.47 -19.51
N MET A 668 25.57 -19.28 -20.36
CA MET A 668 25.14 -20.65 -20.66
C MET A 668 25.09 -21.54 -19.40
N LEU A 669 26.06 -21.41 -18.49
CA LEU A 669 26.12 -22.19 -17.26
C LEU A 669 24.96 -21.84 -16.32
N GLN A 670 24.58 -20.55 -16.22
CA GLN A 670 23.42 -20.13 -15.45
C GLN A 670 22.14 -20.75 -15.99
N LEU A 671 21.95 -20.76 -17.31
CA LEU A 671 20.75 -21.30 -17.96
C LEU A 671 20.59 -22.82 -17.76
N MET A 672 21.67 -23.56 -17.50
CA MET A 672 21.55 -24.99 -17.13
C MET A 672 20.74 -25.20 -15.85
N ALA A 673 20.72 -24.21 -14.94
CA ALA A 673 19.92 -24.25 -13.72
C ALA A 673 18.45 -23.85 -13.92
N PHE A 674 18.08 -23.30 -15.09
CA PHE A 674 16.70 -22.86 -15.36
C PHE A 674 15.84 -24.04 -15.84
N PRO A 675 14.55 -24.09 -15.46
CA PRO A 675 13.57 -24.93 -16.16
C PRO A 675 13.55 -24.62 -17.66
N LYS A 676 13.33 -25.64 -18.51
CA LYS A 676 13.45 -25.50 -19.97
C LYS A 676 12.65 -24.33 -20.55
N CYS A 677 11.37 -24.20 -20.15
CA CYS A 677 10.48 -23.15 -20.63
C CYS A 677 10.87 -21.73 -20.18
N TYR A 678 11.76 -21.59 -19.18
CA TYR A 678 12.26 -20.29 -18.70
C TYR A 678 13.59 -19.88 -19.37
N ARG A 679 14.08 -20.62 -20.35
CA ARG A 679 15.33 -20.29 -21.05
C ARG A 679 15.07 -19.37 -22.25
N PRO A 680 15.86 -18.30 -22.45
CA PRO A 680 15.77 -17.48 -23.65
C PRO A 680 16.21 -18.27 -24.90
N PRO A 681 15.72 -17.90 -26.10
CA PRO A 681 16.17 -18.51 -27.34
C PRO A 681 17.65 -18.22 -27.63
N GLU A 682 18.32 -19.15 -28.32
CA GLU A 682 19.71 -18.97 -28.73
C GLU A 682 19.92 -17.67 -29.53
N GLY A 683 21.07 -17.04 -29.33
CA GLY A 683 21.42 -15.75 -29.94
C GLY A 683 20.86 -14.51 -29.21
N THR A 684 19.94 -14.67 -28.25
CA THR A 684 19.32 -13.54 -27.52
C THR A 684 19.90 -13.27 -26.13
N TYR A 685 20.95 -14.00 -25.72
CA TYR A 685 21.59 -13.85 -24.41
C TYR A 685 23.12 -13.86 -24.53
N GLY A 686 23.80 -13.29 -23.55
CA GLY A 686 25.27 -13.31 -23.47
C GLY A 686 25.83 -12.30 -22.47
N ARG A 687 27.17 -12.26 -22.35
CA ARG A 687 27.83 -11.13 -21.67
C ARG A 687 27.60 -9.87 -22.49
N VAL A 688 27.01 -8.88 -21.85
CA VAL A 688 26.99 -7.51 -22.35
C VAL A 688 28.11 -6.81 -21.58
N ASP A 689 29.14 -6.33 -22.28
CA ASP A 689 30.13 -5.45 -21.67
C ASP A 689 29.39 -4.17 -21.30
N SER A 690 29.08 -4.05 -20.00
CA SER A 690 28.27 -2.98 -19.42
C SER A 690 29.10 -1.76 -19.05
#